data_AF-A0A7J7XLE6-F1
#
_entry.id   AF-A0A7J7XLE6-F1
#
_cell.length_a   1.000
_cell.length_b   1.000
_cell.length_c   1.000
_cell.angle_alpha   90.00
_cell.angle_beta   90.00
_cell.angle_gamma   90.00
#
_symmetry.space_group_name_H-M   'P 1'
#
loop_
_entity.id
_entity.type
_entity.pdbx_description
1 polymer ?
#
loop_
_entity_poly.entity_id
_entity_poly.type
_entity_poly.pdbx_seq_one_letter_code
_entity_poly.pdbx_strand_id
1 'polypeptide(L)'
;MSIQDGVHGPLLDPFVLAKLQREDGLYLIHWSTSHFNRLILTVAQQDQAPGTSRLRLWKFPIELCEGTFRLQSWDRSFPSVRELRAALQGCSLRAGDHCFSLRHCCLPQPGEISNLIIMRGPQASTRPLNLSQLSFHQVCQDDLTQLSHLGQGTRTNVYEGLLRVGGRGPEEDSAYVGDPTLPGGDHGQELRVVLKVLDPSHHDIALAFYETASLMSQVSHVHLTFVHGVCVHGSKNIMVTEYVEHGPLDVWLRRERGRVPVAWKVAVAQQLASALSYLEDKRLAHGNVCGRNILLARLGLAEGTSPFIKLSDPGMGLGALSREERVERIPWMAPECLFGGANSLSTAADKWGFGATLLEICFDGEAPLQDRGPAEKEYFYQKQHQLPEPSCPELATLTSQCLTYEPAQRPSFRTILRDLTHLQPQNLVEILCVNPTSPASDPTVFHKRYLKKIRDLGEGHFGKVSLYCYDPTNEGTGEMVAVKALKADCGPQLRTSWRREIDILRTLYHEHIVKYKGCCEDQGEKSVQLVMEYVPLGSLRDYLPRHHVGLAQLLLFAQQICEGMAYLHTQHYVHRDLAARNVLLDNDRLVKIGDFGLAKAVPEGHDYYRVREDGDSPVFWYAPECLKECKFYYASDVWSFGVTMYELLTYCDSSQSPPSKFIELIGLTQGQMTVLRLTELLERGERLPRPEKCPHEIYVLMKNCWEAEASFRPTFQNLIPILKTAHEKYQGQAPSVFSVG
;
A
#
# COMPACT_ATOMS: atom_id res chain seq x y z
N MET A 1 -19.05 -17.31 13.62
CA MET A 1 -19.80 -17.21 14.89
C MET A 1 -19.39 -15.98 15.70
N SER A 2 -18.16 -15.84 16.23
CA SER A 2 -17.80 -14.73 17.15
C SER A 2 -18.09 -13.29 16.66
N ILE A 3 -17.75 -12.93 15.41
CA ILE A 3 -17.91 -11.54 14.92
C ILE A 3 -19.39 -11.18 14.65
N GLN A 4 -20.19 -12.13 14.13
CA GLN A 4 -21.60 -11.90 13.79
C GLN A 4 -22.46 -11.65 15.04
N ASP A 5 -22.08 -12.22 16.19
CA ASP A 5 -22.80 -12.05 17.46
C ASP A 5 -22.24 -10.91 18.34
N GLY A 6 -21.23 -10.16 17.85
CA GLY A 6 -20.59 -9.08 18.60
C GLY A 6 -19.72 -9.57 19.76
N VAL A 7 -19.25 -10.81 19.71
CA VAL A 7 -18.45 -11.46 20.75
C VAL A 7 -16.99 -11.47 20.34
N HIS A 8 -16.13 -10.94 21.19
CA HIS A 8 -14.68 -11.06 20.99
C HIS A 8 -14.24 -12.51 21.19
N GLY A 9 -13.22 -12.94 20.45
CA GLY A 9 -12.48 -14.16 20.78
C GLY A 9 -11.90 -14.11 22.21
N PRO A 10 -11.20 -15.16 22.68
CA PRO A 10 -10.52 -15.08 23.95
C PRO A 10 -9.57 -13.88 23.96
N LEU A 11 -9.68 -13.02 25.00
CA LEU A 11 -8.90 -11.79 25.17
C LEU A 11 -8.12 -11.79 26.48
N LEU A 12 -6.82 -11.47 26.42
CA LEU A 12 -6.00 -11.20 27.62
C LEU A 12 -6.29 -9.80 28.18
N ASP A 13 -6.14 -9.65 29.50
CA ASP A 13 -6.48 -8.43 30.25
C ASP A 13 -5.88 -7.13 29.69
N PRO A 14 -4.62 -7.07 29.20
CA PRO A 14 -4.07 -5.85 28.60
C PRO A 14 -4.86 -5.37 27.36
N PHE A 15 -5.35 -6.29 26.53
CA PHE A 15 -6.13 -5.98 25.33
C PHE A 15 -7.54 -5.53 25.69
N VAL A 16 -8.14 -6.13 26.71
CA VAL A 16 -9.43 -5.72 27.24
C VAL A 16 -9.35 -4.31 27.83
N LEU A 17 -8.31 -4.03 28.62
CA LEU A 17 -8.08 -2.71 29.22
C LEU A 17 -7.85 -1.63 28.15
N ALA A 18 -7.06 -1.92 27.12
CA ALA A 18 -6.82 -1.00 26.01
C ALA A 18 -8.10 -0.61 25.25
N LYS A 19 -9.09 -1.50 25.19
CA LYS A 19 -10.39 -1.24 24.56
C LYS A 19 -11.32 -0.41 25.46
N LEU A 20 -11.28 -0.64 26.78
CA LEU A 20 -12.20 -0.03 27.74
C LEU A 20 -11.69 1.29 28.34
N GLN A 21 -10.42 1.65 28.15
CA GLN A 21 -9.82 2.89 28.68
C GLN A 21 -10.27 4.19 27.99
N ARG A 22 -11.04 4.11 26.90
CA ARG A 22 -11.36 5.26 26.05
C ARG A 22 -12.45 6.17 26.62
N GLU A 23 -13.43 5.58 27.30
CA GLU A 23 -14.62 6.27 27.79
C GLU A 23 -15.23 5.48 28.96
N ASP A 24 -15.83 6.19 29.92
CA ASP A 24 -16.56 5.56 31.02
C ASP A 24 -17.87 4.93 30.55
N GLY A 25 -18.13 3.72 31.05
CA GLY A 25 -19.33 2.95 30.69
C GLY A 25 -19.19 2.10 29.44
N LEU A 26 -17.96 1.93 28.92
CA LEU A 26 -17.63 0.91 27.93
C LEU A 26 -17.64 -0.48 28.55
N TYR A 27 -18.12 -1.44 27.77
CA TYR A 27 -18.06 -2.86 28.11
C TYR A 27 -17.83 -3.72 26.87
N LEU A 28 -17.33 -4.93 27.06
CA LEU A 28 -17.22 -5.90 25.96
C LEU A 28 -17.58 -7.31 26.43
N ILE A 29 -17.98 -8.16 25.48
CA ILE A 29 -18.25 -9.57 25.72
C ILE A 29 -17.19 -10.38 24.98
N HIS A 30 -16.51 -11.28 25.68
CA HIS A 30 -15.44 -12.09 25.11
C HIS A 30 -15.44 -13.50 25.66
N TRP A 31 -14.83 -14.43 24.92
CA TRP A 31 -14.57 -15.77 25.45
C TRP A 31 -13.51 -15.75 26.56
N SER A 32 -13.65 -16.63 27.54
CA SER A 32 -12.64 -16.80 28.59
C SER A 32 -11.35 -17.38 28.02
N THR A 33 -10.21 -16.86 28.47
CA THR A 33 -8.87 -17.41 28.13
C THR A 33 -8.53 -18.68 28.89
N SER A 34 -9.23 -18.98 29.98
CA SER A 34 -9.00 -20.17 30.81
C SER A 34 -10.09 -21.24 30.66
N HIS A 35 -11.29 -20.87 30.19
CA HIS A 35 -12.42 -21.79 30.02
C HIS A 35 -13.09 -21.54 28.67
N PHE A 36 -12.65 -22.25 27.63
CA PHE A 36 -13.02 -21.98 26.23
C PHE A 36 -14.53 -21.97 25.92
N ASN A 37 -15.37 -22.54 26.78
CA ASN A 37 -16.83 -22.57 26.65
C ASN A 37 -17.56 -21.53 27.52
N ARG A 38 -16.85 -20.57 28.10
CA ARG A 38 -17.42 -19.56 29.01
C ARG A 38 -17.28 -18.16 28.42
N LEU A 39 -18.40 -17.45 28.34
CA LEU A 39 -18.44 -16.04 27.96
C LEU A 39 -18.27 -15.15 29.19
N ILE A 40 -17.62 -14.02 29.01
CA ILE A 40 -17.34 -13.03 30.06
C ILE A 40 -17.72 -11.65 29.52
N LEU A 41 -18.56 -10.94 30.27
CA LEU A 41 -18.74 -9.51 30.13
C LEU A 41 -17.69 -8.81 31.00
N THR A 42 -16.93 -7.89 30.41
CA THR A 42 -15.89 -7.14 31.13
C THR A 42 -16.15 -5.64 31.05
N VAL A 43 -16.03 -4.97 32.20
CA VAL A 43 -16.10 -3.51 32.35
C VAL A 43 -14.83 -3.00 33.03
N ALA A 44 -14.47 -1.73 32.79
CA ALA A 44 -13.37 -1.07 33.47
C ALA A 44 -13.89 0.05 34.39
N GLN A 45 -13.25 0.23 35.54
CA GLN A 45 -13.52 1.36 36.45
C GLN A 45 -12.20 1.89 37.01
N GLN A 46 -12.10 3.22 37.15
CA GLN A 46 -10.92 3.87 37.71
C GLN A 46 -10.85 3.64 39.23
N ASP A 47 -9.66 3.29 39.72
CA ASP A 47 -9.41 3.11 41.15
C ASP A 47 -9.43 4.48 41.86
N GLN A 48 -10.13 4.60 42.99
CA GLN A 48 -10.30 5.87 43.72
C GLN A 48 -9.15 6.14 44.73
N ALA A 49 -8.05 5.39 44.67
CA ALA A 49 -6.90 5.62 45.52
C ALA A 49 -6.14 6.92 45.13
N PRO A 50 -5.83 7.81 46.09
CA PRO A 50 -5.16 9.08 45.78
C PRO A 50 -3.73 8.83 45.25
N GLY A 51 -3.48 9.23 44.00
CA GLY A 51 -2.14 9.25 43.38
C GLY A 51 -1.88 8.23 42.27
N THR A 52 -2.81 7.33 41.95
CA THR A 52 -2.66 6.36 40.84
C THR A 52 -3.90 6.30 39.95
N SER A 53 -3.80 6.74 38.69
CA SER A 53 -4.86 6.62 37.68
C SER A 53 -4.93 5.20 37.08
N ARG A 54 -5.03 4.16 37.92
CA ARG A 54 -5.05 2.77 37.44
C ARG A 54 -6.48 2.29 37.19
N LEU A 55 -6.76 1.83 35.98
CA LEU A 55 -8.03 1.19 35.62
C LEU A 55 -8.05 -0.25 36.11
N ARG A 56 -9.12 -0.65 36.81
CA ARG A 56 -9.37 -2.02 37.25
C ARG A 56 -10.47 -2.66 36.40
N LEU A 57 -10.22 -3.88 35.92
CA LEU A 57 -11.20 -4.67 35.17
C LEU A 57 -12.09 -5.49 36.11
N TRP A 58 -13.38 -5.52 35.81
CA TRP A 58 -14.38 -6.33 36.48
C TRP A 58 -15.03 -7.29 35.49
N LYS A 59 -15.06 -8.57 35.84
CA LYS A 59 -15.47 -9.67 34.95
C LYS A 59 -16.74 -10.32 35.48
N PHE A 60 -17.77 -10.34 34.66
CA PHE A 60 -19.08 -10.90 34.94
C PHE A 60 -19.32 -12.10 34.01
N PRO A 61 -19.34 -13.32 34.55
CA PRO A 61 -19.52 -14.49 33.72
C PRO A 61 -20.92 -14.57 33.10
N ILE A 62 -21.00 -15.08 31.88
CA ILE A 62 -22.24 -15.42 31.18
C ILE A 62 -22.30 -16.94 31.04
N GLU A 63 -23.37 -17.52 31.58
CA GLU A 63 -23.65 -18.95 31.53
C GLU A 63 -24.45 -19.28 30.27
N LEU A 64 -24.09 -20.41 29.64
CA LEU A 64 -24.82 -20.99 28.52
C LEU A 64 -25.65 -22.16 29.07
N CYS A 65 -26.97 -21.99 29.14
CA CYS A 65 -27.91 -23.00 29.63
C CYS A 65 -28.87 -23.39 28.50
N GLU A 66 -28.79 -24.62 28.00
CA GLU A 66 -29.72 -25.18 27.00
C GLU A 66 -29.93 -24.28 25.77
N GLY A 67 -28.87 -23.63 25.27
CA GLY A 67 -28.94 -22.73 24.11
C GLY A 67 -29.38 -21.29 24.42
N THR A 68 -29.59 -20.94 25.69
CA THR A 68 -29.84 -19.57 26.15
C THR A 68 -28.65 -19.00 26.92
N PHE A 69 -28.49 -17.68 26.87
CA PHE A 69 -27.43 -16.92 27.52
C PHE A 69 -27.97 -16.20 28.75
N ARG A 70 -27.32 -16.38 29.91
CA ARG A 70 -27.69 -15.74 31.17
C ARG A 70 -26.48 -15.11 31.83
N LEU A 71 -26.54 -13.82 32.17
CA LEU A 71 -25.50 -13.20 33.00
C LEU A 71 -25.61 -13.74 34.42
N GLN A 72 -24.49 -14.14 35.03
CA GLN A 72 -24.48 -14.69 36.38
C GLN A 72 -25.09 -13.68 37.36
N SER A 73 -26.03 -14.15 38.20
CA SER A 73 -26.85 -13.33 39.11
C SER A 73 -27.93 -12.46 38.45
N TRP A 74 -28.26 -12.72 37.19
CA TRP A 74 -29.41 -12.11 36.51
C TRP A 74 -30.48 -13.18 36.20
N ASP A 75 -31.69 -13.02 36.70
CA ASP A 75 -32.79 -14.00 36.55
C ASP A 75 -33.42 -14.04 35.15
N ARG A 76 -32.83 -13.35 34.16
CA ARG A 76 -33.30 -13.31 32.77
C ARG A 76 -32.35 -14.08 31.85
N SER A 77 -32.93 -14.96 31.03
CA SER A 77 -32.24 -15.70 29.97
C SER A 77 -32.57 -15.13 28.59
N PHE A 78 -31.60 -15.14 27.68
CA PHE A 78 -31.74 -14.59 26.32
C PHE A 78 -31.45 -15.68 25.27
N PRO A 79 -32.20 -15.74 24.16
CA PRO A 79 -31.98 -16.74 23.12
C PRO A 79 -30.74 -16.46 22.25
N SER A 80 -30.20 -15.24 22.29
CA SER A 80 -28.95 -14.88 21.58
C SER A 80 -28.11 -13.86 22.36
N VAL A 81 -26.80 -13.82 22.09
CA VAL A 81 -25.92 -12.79 22.66
C VAL A 81 -26.28 -11.38 22.17
N ARG A 82 -26.83 -11.27 20.96
CA ARG A 82 -27.33 -10.01 20.40
C ARG A 82 -28.45 -9.42 21.26
N GLU A 83 -29.40 -10.24 21.68
CA GLU A 83 -30.50 -9.81 22.56
C GLU A 83 -30.03 -9.49 23.98
N LEU A 84 -29.12 -10.31 24.52
CA LEU A 84 -28.46 -10.03 25.80
C LEU A 84 -27.78 -8.64 25.77
N ARG A 85 -27.02 -8.33 24.72
CA ARG A 85 -26.34 -7.03 24.55
C ARG A 85 -27.32 -5.87 24.45
N ALA A 86 -28.40 -6.03 23.69
CA ALA A 86 -29.45 -5.02 23.58
C ALA A 86 -30.09 -4.74 24.94
N ALA A 87 -30.33 -5.79 25.75
CA ALA A 87 -30.88 -5.66 27.09
C ALA A 87 -29.89 -5.05 28.11
N LEU A 88 -28.58 -5.23 27.91
CA LEU A 88 -27.53 -4.66 28.76
C LEU A 88 -27.30 -3.16 28.50
N GLN A 89 -27.61 -2.68 27.29
CA GLN A 89 -27.43 -1.27 26.94
C GLN A 89 -28.35 -0.37 27.78
N GLY A 90 -27.77 0.54 28.55
CA GLY A 90 -28.50 1.45 29.46
C GLY A 90 -28.76 0.88 30.86
N CYS A 91 -28.33 -0.35 31.16
CA CYS A 91 -28.43 -0.93 32.50
C CYS A 91 -27.24 -0.53 33.40
N SER A 92 -27.46 -0.58 34.72
CA SER A 92 -26.39 -0.48 35.72
C SER A 92 -26.16 -1.83 36.39
N LEU A 93 -24.94 -2.36 36.29
CA LEU A 93 -24.52 -3.54 37.04
C LEU A 93 -24.05 -3.14 38.44
N ARG A 94 -24.37 -3.95 39.46
CA ARG A 94 -23.87 -3.75 40.83
C ARG A 94 -23.05 -4.97 41.28
N ALA A 95 -21.87 -4.73 41.82
CA ALA A 95 -21.04 -5.75 42.45
C ALA A 95 -20.51 -5.21 43.79
N GLY A 96 -21.12 -5.61 44.89
CA GLY A 96 -20.88 -5.00 46.20
C GLY A 96 -21.26 -3.52 46.19
N ASP A 97 -20.35 -2.65 46.65
CA ASP A 97 -20.54 -1.19 46.67
C ASP A 97 -20.25 -0.50 45.33
N HIS A 98 -19.84 -1.26 44.31
CA HIS A 98 -19.52 -0.73 42.98
C HIS A 98 -20.72 -0.78 42.03
N CYS A 99 -20.95 0.32 41.31
CA CYS A 99 -22.00 0.44 40.30
C CYS A 99 -21.38 0.79 38.93
N PHE A 100 -21.77 0.06 37.87
CA PHE A 100 -21.24 0.19 36.52
C PHE A 100 -22.37 0.48 35.53
N SER A 101 -22.42 1.69 34.97
CA SER A 101 -23.40 2.04 33.94
C SER A 101 -22.93 1.59 32.56
N LEU A 102 -23.62 0.64 31.95
CA LEU A 102 -23.29 0.09 30.64
C LEU A 102 -23.87 0.98 29.54
N ARG A 103 -23.02 1.77 28.86
CA ARG A 103 -23.44 2.71 27.83
C ARG A 103 -23.22 2.16 26.42
N HIS A 104 -21.99 1.74 26.13
CA HIS A 104 -21.59 1.31 24.79
C HIS A 104 -20.82 -0.01 24.83
N CYS A 105 -21.24 -0.95 23.98
CA CYS A 105 -20.53 -2.22 23.82
C CYS A 105 -19.42 -2.07 22.77
N CYS A 106 -18.18 -2.37 23.11
CA CYS A 106 -17.09 -2.44 22.14
C CYS A 106 -17.24 -3.74 21.33
N LEU A 107 -17.58 -3.62 20.05
CA LEU A 107 -17.70 -4.76 19.13
C LEU A 107 -16.32 -5.19 18.58
N PRO A 108 -16.13 -6.47 18.23
CA PRO A 108 -14.93 -6.93 17.52
C PRO A 108 -14.87 -6.32 16.12
N GLN A 109 -13.72 -5.77 15.74
CA GLN A 109 -13.49 -5.24 14.38
C GLN A 109 -12.71 -6.23 13.51
N PRO A 110 -12.98 -6.32 12.20
CA PRO A 110 -12.18 -7.13 11.28
C PRO A 110 -10.70 -6.71 11.29
N GLY A 111 -9.78 -7.67 11.48
CA GLY A 111 -8.34 -7.40 11.56
C GLY A 111 -7.82 -7.04 12.96
N GLU A 112 -8.68 -7.00 13.98
CA GLU A 112 -8.22 -6.86 15.36
C GLU A 112 -7.47 -8.10 15.82
N ILE A 113 -6.30 -7.88 16.42
CA ILE A 113 -5.44 -8.94 16.92
C ILE A 113 -6.11 -9.60 18.12
N SER A 114 -6.48 -10.87 17.97
CA SER A 114 -6.88 -11.78 19.05
C SER A 114 -5.69 -12.65 19.46
N ASN A 115 -5.49 -12.86 20.76
CA ASN A 115 -4.35 -13.60 21.32
C ASN A 115 -4.37 -15.12 21.11
N LEU A 116 -5.18 -15.67 20.18
CA LEU A 116 -5.21 -17.11 19.89
C LEU A 116 -5.14 -17.49 18.41
N ILE A 117 -4.75 -16.56 17.53
CA ILE A 117 -4.32 -16.93 16.17
C ILE A 117 -2.84 -16.62 16.05
N ILE A 118 -2.01 -17.66 15.91
CA ILE A 118 -0.64 -17.51 15.41
C ILE A 118 -0.77 -17.09 13.95
N MET A 119 -0.73 -15.78 13.70
CA MET A 119 -0.40 -15.25 12.38
C MET A 119 1.08 -14.89 12.37
N ARG A 120 1.82 -15.45 11.41
CA ARG A 120 3.14 -14.95 11.05
C ARG A 120 2.93 -13.63 10.29
N GLY A 121 3.17 -12.50 10.94
CA GLY A 121 3.12 -11.16 10.33
C GLY A 121 2.92 -10.05 11.38
N PRO A 122 3.73 -8.98 11.41
CA PRO A 122 3.62 -7.95 12.45
C PRO A 122 2.83 -6.69 12.04
N GLN A 123 1.90 -6.32 12.94
CA GLN A 123 1.47 -4.98 13.38
C GLN A 123 1.27 -3.83 12.38
N ALA A 124 0.01 -3.59 11.97
CA ALA A 124 -0.44 -2.32 11.39
C ALA A 124 -0.92 -1.35 12.51
N SER A 125 -0.06 -0.43 12.95
CA SER A 125 -0.47 0.70 13.80
C SER A 125 -1.15 1.80 12.96
N THR A 126 -2.06 2.55 13.57
CA THR A 126 -3.18 3.21 12.89
C THR A 126 -2.99 4.72 12.78
N ARG A 127 -2.82 5.27 11.57
CA ARG A 127 -3.21 6.64 11.18
C ARG A 127 -3.65 6.63 9.71
N PRO A 128 -4.68 7.38 9.33
CA PRO A 128 -5.06 7.58 7.93
C PRO A 128 -3.88 8.23 7.16
N LEU A 129 -3.77 7.92 5.87
CA LEU A 129 -2.84 8.61 4.98
C LEU A 129 -3.11 10.12 5.03
N ASN A 130 -2.03 10.90 5.09
CA ASN A 130 -2.15 12.35 5.05
C ASN A 130 -2.20 12.79 3.58
N LEU A 131 -3.41 12.86 3.02
CA LEU A 131 -3.67 13.31 1.64
C LEU A 131 -3.29 14.79 1.39
N SER A 132 -2.76 15.51 2.37
CA SER A 132 -2.30 16.90 2.18
C SER A 132 -1.05 17.03 1.28
N GLN A 133 -0.50 15.92 0.78
CA GLN A 133 0.68 15.91 -0.09
C GLN A 133 0.44 15.06 -1.33
N LEU A 134 0.50 15.73 -2.47
CA LEU A 134 0.23 15.15 -3.78
C LEU A 134 1.49 14.46 -4.32
N SER A 135 1.36 13.19 -4.71
CA SER A 135 2.45 12.40 -5.29
C SER A 135 1.97 11.70 -6.55
N PHE A 136 2.46 12.17 -7.70
CA PHE A 136 2.22 11.55 -9.00
C PHE A 136 3.35 11.92 -9.96
N HIS A 137 3.48 11.15 -11.04
CA HIS A 137 4.41 11.46 -12.11
C HIS A 137 3.94 12.66 -12.93
N GLN A 138 4.86 13.57 -13.28
CA GLN A 138 4.56 14.67 -14.17
C GLN A 138 4.76 14.23 -15.62
N VAL A 139 3.72 14.33 -16.44
CA VAL A 139 3.76 14.01 -17.86
C VAL A 139 3.94 15.29 -18.66
N CYS A 140 4.86 15.30 -19.64
CA CYS A 140 5.05 16.45 -20.51
C CYS A 140 3.90 16.54 -21.53
N GLN A 141 3.44 17.74 -21.82
CA GLN A 141 2.39 17.98 -22.81
C GLN A 141 2.80 17.54 -24.22
N ASP A 142 4.10 17.63 -24.55
CA ASP A 142 4.65 17.26 -25.85
C ASP A 142 4.62 15.74 -26.08
N ASP A 143 4.53 14.95 -25.01
CA ASP A 143 4.41 13.49 -25.07
C ASP A 143 2.96 13.02 -25.27
N LEU A 144 1.98 13.93 -25.23
CA LEU A 144 0.55 13.62 -25.27
C LEU A 144 -0.10 14.04 -26.59
N THR A 145 -0.77 13.08 -27.22
CA THR A 145 -1.67 13.35 -28.35
C THR A 145 -3.10 13.02 -27.95
N GLN A 146 -4.00 14.00 -28.03
CA GLN A 146 -5.42 13.82 -27.78
C GLN A 146 -6.13 13.34 -29.06
N LEU A 147 -6.99 12.32 -28.93
CA LEU A 147 -7.77 11.70 -30.01
C LEU A 147 -9.28 11.92 -29.78
N SER A 148 -10.11 10.89 -30.01
CA SER A 148 -11.56 10.97 -29.95
C SER A 148 -12.11 11.21 -28.53
N HIS A 149 -13.22 11.94 -28.45
CA HIS A 149 -13.98 12.12 -27.22
C HIS A 149 -14.75 10.84 -26.87
N LEU A 150 -14.50 10.29 -25.67
CA LEU A 150 -15.10 9.05 -25.19
C LEU A 150 -16.33 9.29 -24.30
N GLY A 151 -16.42 10.44 -23.63
CA GLY A 151 -17.53 10.77 -22.76
C GLY A 151 -17.22 11.85 -21.74
N GLN A 152 -18.16 12.07 -20.83
CA GLN A 152 -18.06 13.07 -19.76
C GLN A 152 -18.13 12.40 -18.40
N GLY A 153 -17.23 12.81 -17.51
CA GLY A 153 -17.31 12.52 -16.07
C GLY A 153 -17.82 13.74 -15.30
N THR A 154 -17.91 13.64 -13.97
CA THR A 154 -18.23 14.80 -13.14
C THR A 154 -17.15 15.87 -13.33
N ARG A 155 -17.52 17.00 -13.96
CA ARG A 155 -16.64 18.16 -14.23
C ARG A 155 -15.40 17.85 -15.07
N THR A 156 -15.41 16.72 -15.79
CA THR A 156 -14.27 16.24 -16.59
C THR A 156 -14.75 15.77 -17.95
N ASN A 157 -13.92 15.98 -18.98
CA ASN A 157 -14.13 15.41 -20.31
C ASN A 157 -13.09 14.31 -20.54
N VAL A 158 -13.52 13.18 -21.07
CA VAL A 158 -12.71 11.97 -21.22
C VAL A 158 -12.42 11.74 -22.70
N TYR A 159 -11.15 11.63 -23.05
CA TYR A 159 -10.68 11.43 -24.42
C TYR A 159 -9.79 10.20 -24.52
N GLU A 160 -9.78 9.55 -25.68
CA GLU A 160 -8.71 8.67 -26.06
C GLU A 160 -7.45 9.49 -26.35
N GLY A 161 -6.27 8.93 -26.13
CA GLY A 161 -5.02 9.59 -26.45
C GLY A 161 -3.86 8.62 -26.65
N LEU A 162 -2.73 9.18 -27.05
CA LEU A 162 -1.44 8.49 -27.14
C LEU A 162 -0.44 9.16 -26.22
N LEU A 163 0.35 8.35 -25.52
CA LEU A 163 1.47 8.77 -24.69
C LEU A 163 2.77 8.23 -25.31
N ARG A 164 3.70 9.12 -25.64
CA ARG A 164 5.02 8.74 -26.14
C ARG A 164 5.91 8.26 -24.98
N VAL A 165 6.47 7.06 -25.09
CA VAL A 165 7.37 6.47 -24.11
C VAL A 165 8.75 6.30 -24.72
N GLY A 166 9.68 7.14 -24.30
CA GLY A 166 11.08 7.13 -24.71
C GLY A 166 11.46 8.34 -25.58
N GLY A 167 12.49 9.08 -25.16
CA GLY A 167 13.11 10.12 -25.99
C GLY A 167 13.36 11.49 -25.36
N ARG A 168 13.78 11.59 -24.08
CA ARG A 168 14.62 12.70 -23.61
C ARG A 168 15.33 12.27 -22.33
N GLY A 169 16.63 12.01 -22.43
CA GLY A 169 17.50 12.19 -21.26
C GLY A 169 17.50 13.66 -20.85
N PRO A 170 17.92 13.99 -19.62
CA PRO A 170 18.21 15.38 -19.28
C PRO A 170 19.21 15.94 -20.30
N GLU A 171 19.01 17.20 -20.70
CA GLU A 171 19.89 17.93 -21.62
C GLU A 171 21.33 17.91 -21.07
N GLU A 172 22.15 16.99 -21.58
CA GLU A 172 23.60 17.14 -21.57
C GLU A 172 23.98 17.89 -22.84
N ASP A 173 24.39 19.14 -22.64
CA ASP A 173 25.21 19.90 -23.59
C ASP A 173 26.41 19.05 -24.01
N SER A 174 26.30 18.33 -25.13
CA SER A 174 27.48 17.86 -25.86
C SER A 174 27.30 18.14 -27.35
N ALA A 175 27.98 19.19 -27.80
CA ALA A 175 28.15 19.52 -29.20
C ALA A 175 29.01 18.43 -29.88
N TYR A 176 28.37 17.43 -30.46
CA TYR A 176 28.99 16.58 -31.48
C TYR A 176 28.06 16.46 -32.69
N VAL A 177 28.44 17.17 -33.75
CA VAL A 177 27.83 17.06 -35.08
C VAL A 177 28.27 15.72 -35.67
N GLY A 178 27.33 14.77 -35.77
CA GLY A 178 27.53 13.46 -36.39
C GLY A 178 26.52 13.23 -37.53
N ASP A 179 27.07 13.11 -38.74
CA ASP A 179 26.57 12.63 -40.05
C ASP A 179 25.10 12.14 -40.20
N PRO A 180 24.28 12.73 -41.12
CA PRO A 180 22.86 12.38 -41.31
C PRO A 180 22.63 11.26 -42.34
N THR A 181 23.22 10.07 -42.16
CA THR A 181 23.02 8.95 -43.10
C THR A 181 22.88 7.56 -42.45
N LEU A 182 21.93 7.38 -41.53
CA LEU A 182 21.40 6.06 -41.15
C LEU A 182 19.88 6.13 -40.91
N PRO A 183 19.03 5.44 -41.71
CA PRO A 183 17.61 5.33 -41.43
C PRO A 183 17.39 4.20 -40.41
N GLY A 184 17.48 4.54 -39.14
CA GLY A 184 17.22 3.64 -38.01
C GLY A 184 16.92 4.46 -36.76
N GLY A 185 16.08 5.49 -36.90
CA GLY A 185 15.63 6.31 -35.78
C GLY A 185 14.64 5.54 -34.93
N ASP A 186 14.96 5.42 -33.65
CA ASP A 186 14.13 4.87 -32.58
C ASP A 186 12.71 5.49 -32.65
N HIS A 187 11.77 4.76 -33.25
CA HIS A 187 10.36 5.15 -33.21
C HIS A 187 9.90 4.95 -31.76
N GLY A 188 9.90 6.03 -30.98
CA GLY A 188 9.46 6.03 -29.60
C GLY A 188 8.15 5.25 -29.46
N GLN A 189 8.12 4.30 -28.52
CA GLN A 189 6.97 3.43 -28.32
C GLN A 189 5.77 4.28 -27.87
N GLU A 190 4.65 4.22 -28.61
CA GLU A 190 3.43 4.94 -28.25
C GLU A 190 2.50 4.02 -27.46
N LEU A 191 1.99 4.50 -26.34
CA LEU A 191 0.99 3.82 -25.52
C LEU A 191 -0.39 4.45 -25.74
N ARG A 192 -1.41 3.61 -25.98
CA ARG A 192 -2.81 4.05 -25.93
C ARG A 192 -3.21 4.35 -24.49
N VAL A 193 -3.75 5.54 -24.26
CA VAL A 193 -4.12 6.05 -22.93
C VAL A 193 -5.49 6.73 -22.98
N VAL A 194 -6.05 7.00 -21.81
CA VAL A 194 -7.24 7.83 -21.62
C VAL A 194 -6.84 9.13 -20.93
N LEU A 195 -7.23 10.25 -21.53
CA LEU A 195 -6.98 11.60 -21.05
C LEU A 195 -8.24 12.13 -20.38
N LYS A 196 -8.24 12.22 -19.04
CA LYS A 196 -9.31 12.86 -18.27
C LYS A 196 -8.93 14.32 -18.05
N VAL A 197 -9.61 15.21 -18.77
CA VAL A 197 -9.34 16.66 -18.75
C VAL A 197 -10.32 17.34 -17.80
N LEU A 198 -9.80 18.02 -16.78
CA LEU A 198 -10.61 18.85 -15.88
C LEU A 198 -11.12 20.08 -16.65
N ASP A 199 -12.41 20.38 -16.49
CA ASP A 199 -13.01 21.56 -17.11
C ASP A 199 -12.34 22.85 -16.58
N PRO A 200 -11.90 23.78 -17.45
CA PRO A 200 -11.25 25.03 -17.03
C PRO A 200 -12.12 25.91 -16.12
N SER A 201 -13.44 25.80 -16.19
CA SER A 201 -14.37 26.54 -15.32
C SER A 201 -14.30 26.11 -13.85
N HIS A 202 -13.68 24.97 -13.58
CA HIS A 202 -13.59 24.32 -12.26
C HIS A 202 -12.15 24.26 -11.75
N HIS A 203 -11.36 25.31 -11.97
CA HIS A 203 -9.96 25.36 -11.49
C HIS A 203 -9.86 25.41 -9.96
N ASP A 204 -10.88 25.92 -9.28
CA ASP A 204 -11.00 26.02 -7.82
C ASP A 204 -10.95 24.64 -7.12
N ILE A 205 -11.36 23.59 -7.82
CA ILE A 205 -11.34 22.20 -7.32
C ILE A 205 -10.20 21.36 -7.89
N ALA A 206 -9.23 21.96 -8.59
CA ALA A 206 -8.10 21.23 -9.17
C ALA A 206 -7.32 20.43 -8.12
N LEU A 207 -7.26 20.89 -6.88
CA LEU A 207 -6.66 20.16 -5.77
C LEU A 207 -7.31 18.78 -5.55
N ALA A 208 -8.64 18.71 -5.51
CA ALA A 208 -9.35 17.45 -5.33
C ALA A 208 -9.18 16.50 -6.54
N PHE A 209 -8.99 17.04 -7.73
CA PHE A 209 -8.63 16.26 -8.91
C PHE A 209 -7.23 15.64 -8.78
N TYR A 210 -6.28 16.41 -8.27
CA TYR A 210 -4.92 15.94 -7.98
C TYR A 210 -4.86 14.96 -6.82
N GLU A 211 -5.68 15.12 -5.78
CA GLU A 211 -5.79 14.17 -4.67
C GLU A 211 -6.18 12.78 -5.19
N THR A 212 -7.11 12.71 -6.15
CA THR A 212 -7.47 11.46 -6.83
C THR A 212 -6.31 10.90 -7.67
N ALA A 213 -5.62 11.74 -8.43
CA ALA A 213 -4.44 11.30 -9.19
C ALA A 213 -3.36 10.74 -8.27
N SER A 214 -3.15 11.41 -7.13
CA SER A 214 -2.22 11.00 -6.08
C SER A 214 -2.62 9.64 -5.53
N LEU A 215 -3.87 9.48 -5.05
CA LEU A 215 -4.40 8.21 -4.56
C LEU A 215 -4.10 7.04 -5.49
N MET A 216 -4.42 7.22 -6.78
CA MET A 216 -4.31 6.17 -7.79
C MET A 216 -2.86 5.90 -8.24
N SER A 217 -1.96 6.88 -8.08
CA SER A 217 -0.53 6.71 -8.38
C SER A 217 0.22 5.91 -7.30
N GLN A 218 -0.34 5.83 -6.08
CA GLN A 218 0.26 5.15 -4.92
C GLN A 218 -0.17 3.69 -4.78
N VAL A 219 -1.03 3.22 -5.69
CA VAL A 219 -1.60 1.87 -5.65
C VAL A 219 -1.18 1.07 -6.87
N SER A 220 -0.92 -0.22 -6.68
CA SER A 220 -0.66 -1.15 -7.78
C SER A 220 -1.37 -2.47 -7.48
N HIS A 221 -2.40 -2.76 -8.26
CA HIS A 221 -3.18 -3.98 -8.18
C HIS A 221 -3.70 -4.33 -9.58
N VAL A 222 -3.75 -5.60 -9.93
CA VAL A 222 -4.07 -6.05 -11.30
C VAL A 222 -5.47 -5.62 -11.78
N HIS A 223 -6.40 -5.45 -10.85
CA HIS A 223 -7.77 -4.97 -11.08
C HIS A 223 -7.98 -3.48 -10.78
N LEU A 224 -6.92 -2.67 -10.67
CA LEU A 224 -6.99 -1.21 -10.64
C LEU A 224 -6.41 -0.66 -11.94
N THR A 225 -7.02 0.37 -12.53
CA THR A 225 -6.44 1.02 -13.71
C THR A 225 -5.16 1.74 -13.34
N PHE A 226 -4.15 1.62 -14.18
CA PHE A 226 -2.90 2.33 -13.95
C PHE A 226 -3.04 3.84 -14.26
N VAL A 227 -2.46 4.69 -13.41
CA VAL A 227 -2.31 6.13 -13.67
C VAL A 227 -0.86 6.39 -14.09
N HIS A 228 -0.68 6.82 -15.34
CA HIS A 228 0.64 7.17 -15.89
C HIS A 228 1.20 8.45 -15.27
N GLY A 229 0.31 9.37 -14.90
CA GLY A 229 0.66 10.63 -14.25
C GLY A 229 -0.32 11.74 -14.59
N VAL A 230 0.12 12.97 -14.34
CA VAL A 230 -0.65 14.19 -14.55
C VAL A 230 0.14 15.13 -15.45
N CYS A 231 -0.51 15.67 -16.48
CA CYS A 231 -0.01 16.78 -17.28
C CYS A 231 -0.71 18.07 -16.85
N VAL A 232 0.10 19.11 -16.61
CA VAL A 232 -0.38 20.47 -16.33
C VAL A 232 0.22 21.39 -17.38
N HIS A 233 -0.62 21.97 -18.24
CA HIS A 233 -0.19 22.88 -19.30
C HIS A 233 -1.13 24.09 -19.40
N GLY A 234 -0.63 25.24 -18.95
CA GLY A 234 -1.44 26.45 -18.81
C GLY A 234 -2.59 26.22 -17.82
N SER A 235 -3.84 26.36 -18.28
CA SER A 235 -5.05 26.10 -17.49
C SER A 235 -5.57 24.66 -17.60
N LYS A 236 -4.95 23.81 -18.41
CA LYS A 236 -5.40 22.42 -18.61
C LYS A 236 -4.75 21.49 -17.59
N ASN A 237 -5.58 20.80 -16.82
CA ASN A 237 -5.16 19.75 -15.89
C ASN A 237 -5.66 18.41 -16.44
N ILE A 238 -4.74 17.51 -16.78
CA ILE A 238 -5.03 16.26 -17.47
C ILE A 238 -4.49 15.10 -16.66
N MET A 239 -5.35 14.17 -16.26
CA MET A 239 -4.93 12.88 -15.70
C MET A 239 -4.81 11.86 -16.82
N VAL A 240 -3.66 11.20 -16.92
CA VAL A 240 -3.35 10.23 -17.96
C VAL A 240 -3.49 8.83 -17.36
N THR A 241 -4.48 8.09 -17.84
CA THR A 241 -4.89 6.78 -17.32
C THR A 241 -4.73 5.69 -18.39
N GLU A 242 -4.65 4.43 -17.96
CA GLU A 242 -4.64 3.28 -18.85
C GLU A 242 -5.91 3.22 -19.73
N TYR A 243 -5.74 2.90 -21.01
CA TYR A 243 -6.85 2.60 -21.90
C TYR A 243 -7.32 1.15 -21.73
N VAL A 244 -8.62 0.93 -21.56
CA VAL A 244 -9.23 -0.40 -21.38
C VAL A 244 -10.24 -0.66 -22.51
N GLU A 245 -10.05 -1.78 -23.21
CA GLU A 245 -10.60 -2.03 -24.56
C GLU A 245 -12.12 -1.91 -24.68
N HIS A 246 -12.90 -2.49 -23.76
CA HIS A 246 -14.36 -2.51 -23.87
C HIS A 246 -15.07 -1.40 -23.09
N GLY A 247 -14.32 -0.53 -22.41
CA GLY A 247 -14.86 0.62 -21.71
C GLY A 247 -15.74 0.27 -20.49
N PRO A 248 -16.69 1.16 -20.11
CA PRO A 248 -17.50 1.02 -18.89
C PRO A 248 -18.41 -0.20 -18.88
N LEU A 249 -18.41 -0.91 -17.74
CA LEU A 249 -19.15 -2.16 -17.52
C LEU A 249 -20.67 -1.95 -17.59
N ASP A 250 -21.19 -0.84 -17.05
CA ASP A 250 -22.62 -0.53 -17.07
C ASP A 250 -23.16 -0.39 -18.51
N VAL A 251 -22.40 0.31 -19.37
CA VAL A 251 -22.72 0.49 -20.79
C VAL A 251 -22.69 -0.84 -21.52
N TRP A 252 -21.68 -1.66 -21.22
CA TRP A 252 -21.52 -2.98 -21.84
C TRP A 252 -22.64 -3.94 -21.44
N LEU A 253 -22.97 -4.02 -20.14
CA LEU A 253 -24.05 -4.88 -19.63
C LEU A 253 -25.40 -4.55 -20.25
N ARG A 254 -25.73 -3.26 -20.41
CA ARG A 254 -26.98 -2.84 -21.07
C ARG A 254 -27.06 -3.28 -22.54
N ARG A 255 -25.92 -3.35 -23.23
CA ARG A 255 -25.84 -3.85 -24.62
C ARG A 255 -25.99 -5.37 -24.70
N GLU A 256 -25.44 -6.11 -23.73
CA GLU A 256 -25.51 -7.57 -23.65
C GLU A 256 -26.62 -8.09 -22.72
N ARG A 257 -27.66 -7.28 -22.49
CA ARG A 257 -28.76 -7.60 -21.58
C ARG A 257 -29.37 -8.97 -21.89
N GLY A 258 -29.53 -9.79 -20.84
CA GLY A 258 -30.06 -11.15 -20.94
C GLY A 258 -29.10 -12.21 -21.51
N ARG A 259 -27.87 -11.85 -21.93
CA ARG A 259 -26.87 -12.79 -22.48
C ARG A 259 -25.76 -13.14 -21.49
N VAL A 260 -25.66 -12.42 -20.37
CA VAL A 260 -24.56 -12.54 -19.41
C VAL A 260 -24.92 -13.54 -18.30
N PRO A 261 -24.20 -14.67 -18.17
CA PRO A 261 -24.48 -15.67 -17.15
C PRO A 261 -24.21 -15.17 -15.72
N VAL A 262 -24.90 -15.73 -14.73
CA VAL A 262 -24.66 -15.39 -13.31
C VAL A 262 -23.23 -15.70 -12.87
N ALA A 263 -22.65 -16.81 -13.32
CA ALA A 263 -21.26 -17.16 -13.01
C ALA A 263 -20.25 -16.09 -13.47
N TRP A 264 -20.51 -15.47 -14.62
CA TRP A 264 -19.73 -14.35 -15.14
C TRP A 264 -19.82 -13.13 -14.22
N LYS A 265 -21.03 -12.81 -13.75
CA LYS A 265 -21.29 -11.69 -12.82
C LYS A 265 -20.59 -11.91 -11.48
N VAL A 266 -20.59 -13.14 -10.96
CA VAL A 266 -19.87 -13.51 -9.72
C VAL A 266 -18.36 -13.34 -9.90
N ALA A 267 -17.80 -13.72 -11.06
CA ALA A 267 -16.37 -13.51 -11.34
C ALA A 267 -16.00 -12.01 -11.35
N VAL A 268 -16.82 -11.16 -11.96
CA VAL A 268 -16.63 -9.69 -11.91
C VAL A 268 -16.72 -9.16 -10.47
N ALA A 269 -17.70 -9.63 -9.69
CA ALA A 269 -17.84 -9.25 -8.28
C ALA A 269 -16.61 -9.62 -7.44
N GLN A 270 -16.02 -10.79 -7.68
CA GLN A 270 -14.79 -11.24 -7.01
C GLN A 270 -13.59 -10.34 -7.35
N GLN A 271 -13.41 -10.01 -8.62
CA GLN A 271 -12.31 -9.15 -9.06
C GLN A 271 -12.44 -7.74 -8.48
N LEU A 272 -13.66 -7.19 -8.45
CA LEU A 272 -13.94 -5.90 -7.83
C LEU A 272 -13.69 -5.94 -6.31
N ALA A 273 -14.19 -6.97 -5.63
CA ALA A 273 -13.95 -7.16 -4.20
C ALA A 273 -12.45 -7.34 -3.88
N SER A 274 -11.68 -7.94 -4.77
CA SER A 274 -10.22 -8.08 -4.64
C SER A 274 -9.53 -6.71 -4.67
N ALA A 275 -9.87 -5.87 -5.66
CA ALA A 275 -9.35 -4.50 -5.76
C ALA A 275 -9.70 -3.68 -4.51
N LEU A 276 -10.95 -3.77 -4.04
CA LEU A 276 -11.41 -3.02 -2.86
C LEU A 276 -10.85 -3.58 -1.55
N SER A 277 -10.58 -4.89 -1.45
CA SER A 277 -9.85 -5.47 -0.32
C SER A 277 -8.42 -4.96 -0.24
N TYR A 278 -7.76 -4.82 -1.39
CA TYR A 278 -6.42 -4.23 -1.46
C TYR A 278 -6.44 -2.76 -0.98
N LEU A 279 -7.43 -1.97 -1.40
CA LEU A 279 -7.59 -0.59 -0.93
C LEU A 279 -7.90 -0.52 0.57
N GLU A 280 -8.76 -1.42 1.08
CA GLU A 280 -9.08 -1.53 2.51
C GLU A 280 -7.84 -1.83 3.36
N ASP A 281 -6.98 -2.75 2.92
CA ASP A 281 -5.73 -3.09 3.59
C ASP A 281 -4.78 -1.88 3.65
N LYS A 282 -4.79 -1.03 2.60
CA LYS A 282 -4.07 0.26 2.56
C LYS A 282 -4.82 1.41 3.26
N ARG A 283 -6.01 1.16 3.82
CA ARG A 283 -6.91 2.16 4.44
C ARG A 283 -7.27 3.32 3.51
N LEU A 284 -7.39 3.02 2.23
CA LEU A 284 -7.80 3.94 1.20
C LEU A 284 -9.26 3.71 0.85
N ALA A 285 -10.02 4.80 0.72
CA ALA A 285 -11.39 4.77 0.27
C ALA A 285 -11.45 5.24 -1.19
N HIS A 286 -12.08 4.46 -2.06
CA HIS A 286 -12.27 4.78 -3.46
C HIS A 286 -13.33 5.89 -3.62
N GLY A 287 -14.47 5.76 -2.95
CA GLY A 287 -15.52 6.79 -2.83
C GLY A 287 -16.46 6.95 -4.02
N ASN A 288 -16.22 6.25 -5.14
CA ASN A 288 -17.11 6.26 -6.31
C ASN A 288 -17.15 4.88 -7.01
N VAL A 289 -17.50 3.83 -6.28
CA VAL A 289 -17.61 2.47 -6.82
C VAL A 289 -18.97 2.31 -7.51
N CYS A 290 -18.96 2.23 -8.85
CA CYS A 290 -20.14 2.02 -9.70
C CYS A 290 -19.73 1.37 -11.04
N GLY A 291 -20.69 0.79 -11.76
CA GLY A 291 -20.45 0.12 -13.04
C GLY A 291 -19.83 1.02 -14.11
N ARG A 292 -20.08 2.33 -14.05
CA ARG A 292 -19.43 3.33 -14.91
C ARG A 292 -17.92 3.40 -14.72
N ASN A 293 -17.45 3.24 -13.49
CA ASN A 293 -16.03 3.29 -13.14
C ASN A 293 -15.37 1.91 -13.18
N ILE A 294 -16.09 0.85 -13.54
CA ILE A 294 -15.51 -0.47 -13.75
C ILE A 294 -15.33 -0.63 -15.25
N LEU A 295 -14.09 -0.84 -15.69
CA LEU A 295 -13.76 -1.00 -17.10
C LEU A 295 -13.52 -2.48 -17.43
N LEU A 296 -14.03 -2.93 -18.56
CA LEU A 296 -13.92 -4.33 -19.00
C LEU A 296 -12.73 -4.49 -19.98
N ALA A 297 -11.69 -5.18 -19.55
CA ALA A 297 -10.50 -5.45 -20.37
C ALA A 297 -10.68 -6.71 -21.23
N ARG A 298 -11.28 -7.77 -20.64
CA ARG A 298 -11.56 -9.03 -21.34
C ARG A 298 -13.01 -9.44 -21.17
N LEU A 299 -13.68 -9.75 -22.27
CA LEU A 299 -15.09 -10.14 -22.28
C LEU A 299 -15.37 -11.43 -21.50
N GLY A 300 -14.57 -12.49 -21.67
CA GLY A 300 -14.73 -13.72 -20.91
C GLY A 300 -16.03 -14.51 -21.17
N LEU A 301 -16.62 -14.36 -22.36
CA LEU A 301 -17.83 -15.09 -22.79
C LEU A 301 -17.52 -16.36 -23.60
N ALA A 302 -16.29 -16.51 -24.09
CA ALA A 302 -15.85 -17.69 -24.82
C ALA A 302 -15.59 -18.86 -23.87
N GLU A 303 -15.78 -20.08 -24.37
CA GLU A 303 -15.53 -21.30 -23.60
C GLU A 303 -14.08 -21.35 -23.09
N GLY A 304 -13.88 -21.66 -21.80
CA GLY A 304 -12.56 -21.67 -21.15
C GLY A 304 -11.98 -20.29 -20.83
N THR A 305 -12.74 -19.20 -21.04
CA THR A 305 -12.30 -17.84 -20.68
C THR A 305 -13.12 -17.27 -19.53
N SER A 306 -12.57 -16.27 -18.83
CA SER A 306 -13.22 -15.56 -17.72
C SER A 306 -13.12 -14.04 -17.94
N PRO A 307 -14.07 -13.24 -17.42
CA PRO A 307 -13.99 -11.79 -17.57
C PRO A 307 -12.74 -11.24 -16.91
N PHE A 308 -12.30 -10.05 -17.33
CA PHE A 308 -11.28 -9.31 -16.62
C PHE A 308 -11.66 -7.84 -16.54
N ILE A 309 -11.80 -7.31 -15.32
CA ILE A 309 -12.14 -5.91 -15.08
C ILE A 309 -11.00 -5.14 -14.43
N LYS A 310 -11.03 -3.82 -14.59
CA LYS A 310 -10.20 -2.85 -13.86
C LYS A 310 -11.07 -1.72 -13.33
N LEU A 311 -11.00 -1.46 -12.02
CA LEU A 311 -11.65 -0.31 -11.41
C LEU A 311 -10.83 0.95 -11.74
N SER A 312 -11.48 1.89 -12.43
CA SER A 312 -10.97 3.21 -12.80
C SER A 312 -10.93 4.16 -11.61
N ASP A 313 -10.20 5.27 -11.73
CA ASP A 313 -10.19 6.32 -10.73
C ASP A 313 -11.60 6.87 -10.42
N PRO A 314 -11.85 7.33 -9.19
CA PRO A 314 -13.15 7.83 -8.76
C PRO A 314 -13.55 9.19 -9.37
N GLY A 315 -12.67 9.84 -10.14
CA GLY A 315 -12.83 11.21 -10.61
C GLY A 315 -12.70 12.23 -9.48
N MET A 316 -13.64 13.16 -9.37
CA MET A 316 -13.65 14.16 -8.30
C MET A 316 -13.94 13.53 -6.92
N GLY A 317 -13.08 13.82 -5.94
CA GLY A 317 -13.28 13.40 -4.55
C GLY A 317 -14.52 14.00 -3.89
N LEU A 318 -15.05 13.33 -2.86
CA LEU A 318 -16.33 13.66 -2.20
C LEU A 318 -16.42 15.12 -1.72
N GLY A 319 -15.31 15.69 -1.23
CA GLY A 319 -15.25 17.06 -0.71
C GLY A 319 -15.51 18.14 -1.76
N ALA A 320 -15.18 17.88 -3.03
CA ALA A 320 -15.37 18.84 -4.13
C ALA A 320 -16.76 18.79 -4.76
N LEU A 321 -17.54 17.74 -4.47
CA LEU A 321 -18.87 17.54 -5.02
C LEU A 321 -19.90 18.43 -4.32
N SER A 322 -20.76 19.06 -5.13
CA SER A 322 -21.94 19.75 -4.64
C SER A 322 -22.92 18.75 -4.02
N ARG A 323 -23.86 19.24 -3.22
CA ARG A 323 -24.86 18.37 -2.59
C ARG A 323 -25.73 17.70 -3.65
N GLU A 324 -26.10 18.43 -4.68
CA GLU A 324 -26.92 17.96 -5.81
C GLU A 324 -26.21 16.82 -6.55
N GLU A 325 -24.92 16.98 -6.86
CA GLU A 325 -24.12 15.93 -7.51
C GLU A 325 -24.00 14.66 -6.63
N ARG A 326 -23.93 14.79 -5.30
CA ARG A 326 -23.94 13.63 -4.39
C ARG A 326 -25.28 12.89 -4.43
N VAL A 327 -26.39 13.64 -4.53
CA VAL A 327 -27.74 13.09 -4.61
C VAL A 327 -27.96 12.39 -5.95
N GLU A 328 -27.43 12.93 -7.04
CA GLU A 328 -27.45 12.28 -8.36
C GLU A 328 -26.75 10.92 -8.35
N ARG A 329 -25.69 10.77 -7.54
CA ARG A 329 -24.96 9.51 -7.34
C ARG A 329 -25.70 8.47 -6.47
N ILE A 330 -26.90 8.75 -5.95
CA ILE A 330 -27.73 7.72 -5.31
C ILE A 330 -28.21 6.73 -6.40
N PRO A 331 -28.01 5.41 -6.23
CA PRO A 331 -27.81 4.70 -4.95
C PRO A 331 -26.37 4.27 -4.61
N TRP A 332 -25.36 4.58 -5.43
CA TRP A 332 -23.97 4.22 -5.13
C TRP A 332 -23.38 5.07 -4.00
N MET A 333 -23.87 6.30 -3.83
CA MET A 333 -23.51 7.17 -2.72
C MET A 333 -23.99 6.58 -1.39
N ALA A 334 -23.06 6.36 -0.46
CA ALA A 334 -23.39 5.87 0.88
C ALA A 334 -24.20 6.93 1.65
N PRO A 335 -25.20 6.54 2.46
CA PRO A 335 -26.06 7.48 3.18
C PRO A 335 -25.29 8.47 4.06
N GLU A 336 -24.26 8.01 4.76
CA GLU A 336 -23.43 8.84 5.62
C GLU A 336 -22.62 9.91 4.86
N CYS A 337 -22.38 9.74 3.55
CA CYS A 337 -21.68 10.70 2.70
C CYS A 337 -22.56 11.85 2.20
N LEU A 338 -23.89 11.70 2.29
CA LEU A 338 -24.86 12.76 1.97
C LEU A 338 -25.07 13.71 3.14
N PHE A 339 -25.16 13.16 4.35
CA PHE A 339 -25.40 13.93 5.57
C PHE A 339 -24.12 14.36 6.28
N GLY A 340 -23.02 13.64 6.05
CA GLY A 340 -21.70 13.98 6.57
C GLY A 340 -20.96 15.01 5.69
N GLY A 341 -20.09 15.81 6.32
CA GLY A 341 -19.21 16.74 5.60
C GLY A 341 -18.17 16.02 4.72
N ALA A 342 -17.22 16.77 4.14
CA ALA A 342 -16.17 16.25 3.26
C ALA A 342 -15.35 15.09 3.86
N ASN A 343 -15.27 15.01 5.20
CA ASN A 343 -14.49 13.99 5.92
C ASN A 343 -15.28 12.71 6.26
N SER A 344 -16.49 12.55 5.71
CA SER A 344 -17.34 11.36 5.94
C SER A 344 -16.93 10.15 5.11
N LEU A 345 -16.04 10.33 4.13
CA LEU A 345 -15.57 9.24 3.27
C LEU A 345 -14.75 8.24 4.09
N SER A 346 -15.14 6.97 4.03
CA SER A 346 -14.48 5.87 4.73
C SER A 346 -14.49 4.60 3.87
N THR A 347 -13.67 3.62 4.25
CA THR A 347 -13.70 2.29 3.61
C THR A 347 -15.05 1.57 3.80
N ALA A 348 -15.92 2.06 4.70
CA ALA A 348 -17.28 1.56 4.85
C ALA A 348 -18.22 2.08 3.75
N ALA A 349 -17.98 3.29 3.24
CA ALA A 349 -18.74 3.85 2.12
C ALA A 349 -18.54 3.02 0.84
N ASP A 350 -17.34 2.50 0.60
CA ASP A 350 -17.05 1.62 -0.54
C ASP A 350 -17.79 0.29 -0.46
N LYS A 351 -18.06 -0.23 0.74
CA LYS A 351 -18.87 -1.45 0.91
C LYS A 351 -20.31 -1.22 0.47
N TRP A 352 -20.86 -0.04 0.76
CA TRP A 352 -22.17 0.36 0.25
C TRP A 352 -22.16 0.50 -1.27
N GLY A 353 -21.19 1.25 -1.82
CA GLY A 353 -21.02 1.42 -3.26
C GLY A 353 -20.86 0.07 -3.99
N PHE A 354 -20.11 -0.86 -3.40
CA PHE A 354 -19.99 -2.24 -3.88
C PHE A 354 -21.34 -2.96 -3.90
N GLY A 355 -22.12 -2.92 -2.82
CA GLY A 355 -23.46 -3.51 -2.77
C GLY A 355 -24.41 -2.93 -3.83
N ALA A 356 -24.42 -1.60 -4.01
CA ALA A 356 -25.20 -0.95 -5.04
C ALA A 356 -24.75 -1.34 -6.46
N THR A 357 -23.44 -1.51 -6.65
CA THR A 357 -22.85 -1.99 -7.91
C THR A 357 -23.19 -3.46 -8.18
N LEU A 358 -23.28 -4.31 -7.15
CA LEU A 358 -23.77 -5.68 -7.33
C LEU A 358 -25.21 -5.71 -7.86
N LEU A 359 -26.07 -4.82 -7.38
CA LEU A 359 -27.43 -4.67 -7.91
C LEU A 359 -27.41 -4.24 -9.38
N GLU A 360 -26.63 -3.22 -9.72
CA GLU A 360 -26.44 -2.76 -11.10
C GLU A 360 -25.96 -3.90 -12.02
N ILE A 361 -24.99 -4.72 -11.58
CA ILE A 361 -24.51 -5.89 -12.33
C ILE A 361 -25.63 -6.95 -12.47
N CYS A 362 -26.37 -7.19 -11.39
CA CYS A 362 -27.49 -8.14 -11.41
C CYS A 362 -28.62 -7.69 -12.34
N PHE A 363 -28.85 -6.38 -12.45
CA PHE A 363 -29.86 -5.76 -13.32
C PHE A 363 -29.35 -5.40 -14.71
N ASP A 364 -28.28 -6.05 -15.18
CA ASP A 364 -27.72 -5.87 -16.52
C ASP A 364 -27.37 -4.41 -16.85
N GLY A 365 -26.82 -3.69 -15.87
CA GLY A 365 -26.36 -2.31 -16.01
C GLY A 365 -27.47 -1.26 -15.84
N GLU A 366 -28.70 -1.64 -15.51
CA GLU A 366 -29.74 -0.70 -15.11
C GLU A 366 -29.51 -0.21 -13.68
N ALA A 367 -29.58 1.10 -13.48
CA ALA A 367 -29.31 1.69 -12.18
C ALA A 367 -30.48 1.42 -11.22
N PRO A 368 -30.24 0.97 -9.98
CA PRO A 368 -31.32 0.88 -9.00
C PRO A 368 -31.89 2.28 -8.73
N LEU A 369 -33.21 2.41 -8.62
CA LEU A 369 -33.90 3.70 -8.43
C LEU A 369 -33.75 4.70 -9.60
N GLN A 370 -33.48 4.24 -10.83
CA GLN A 370 -33.35 5.12 -12.01
C GLN A 370 -34.59 5.97 -12.31
N ASP A 371 -35.79 5.44 -12.05
CA ASP A 371 -37.06 6.13 -12.33
C ASP A 371 -37.42 7.22 -11.30
N ARG A 372 -36.57 7.45 -10.30
CA ARG A 372 -36.84 8.40 -9.20
C ARG A 372 -36.07 9.70 -9.36
N GLY A 373 -36.74 10.82 -9.10
CA GLY A 373 -36.12 12.14 -9.08
C GLY A 373 -35.18 12.34 -7.87
N PRO A 374 -34.31 13.37 -7.88
CA PRO A 374 -33.38 13.65 -6.78
C PRO A 374 -34.03 13.76 -5.39
N ALA A 375 -35.16 14.47 -5.30
CA ALA A 375 -35.91 14.62 -4.04
C ALA A 375 -36.47 13.30 -3.52
N GLU A 376 -36.92 12.41 -4.41
CA GLU A 376 -37.45 11.10 -4.05
C GLU A 376 -36.34 10.14 -3.62
N LYS A 377 -35.16 10.23 -4.25
CA LYS A 377 -33.95 9.50 -3.86
C LYS A 377 -33.48 9.90 -2.46
N GLU A 378 -33.48 11.20 -2.15
CA GLU A 378 -33.19 11.68 -0.80
C GLU A 378 -34.23 11.18 0.21
N TYR A 379 -35.52 11.30 -0.12
CA TYR A 379 -36.59 10.83 0.74
C TYR A 379 -36.48 9.32 1.03
N PHE A 380 -36.09 8.53 0.02
CA PHE A 380 -35.82 7.10 0.18
C PHE A 380 -34.75 6.83 1.24
N TYR A 381 -33.65 7.60 1.22
CA TYR A 381 -32.58 7.50 2.22
C TYR A 381 -33.02 7.99 3.59
N GLN A 382 -33.75 9.10 3.67
CA GLN A 382 -34.28 9.65 4.93
C GLN A 382 -35.22 8.67 5.64
N LYS A 383 -36.01 7.91 4.86
CA LYS A 383 -36.90 6.86 5.39
C LYS A 383 -36.23 5.50 5.57
N GLN A 384 -34.94 5.39 5.24
CA GLN A 384 -34.16 4.15 5.31
C GLN A 384 -34.85 2.96 4.63
N HIS A 385 -35.45 3.20 3.46
CA HIS A 385 -36.05 2.13 2.68
C HIS A 385 -34.97 1.19 2.14
N GLN A 386 -35.27 -0.11 2.04
CA GLN A 386 -34.34 -1.08 1.49
C GLN A 386 -34.32 -1.05 -0.03
N LEU A 387 -33.11 -1.11 -0.60
CA LEU A 387 -32.91 -1.29 -2.03
C LEU A 387 -33.44 -2.66 -2.50
N PRO A 388 -33.78 -2.82 -3.79
CA PRO A 388 -34.27 -4.08 -4.32
C PRO A 388 -33.27 -5.22 -4.13
N GLU A 389 -33.77 -6.44 -3.91
CA GLU A 389 -32.93 -7.64 -3.84
C GLU A 389 -32.69 -8.22 -5.24
N PRO A 390 -31.47 -8.73 -5.54
CA PRO A 390 -31.21 -9.41 -6.79
C PRO A 390 -31.91 -10.78 -6.83
N SER A 391 -32.27 -11.25 -8.02
CA SER A 391 -32.95 -12.56 -8.18
C SER A 391 -32.11 -13.78 -7.80
N CYS A 392 -30.79 -13.59 -7.60
CA CYS A 392 -29.85 -14.61 -7.15
C CYS A 392 -29.78 -14.62 -5.62
N PRO A 393 -30.35 -15.63 -4.92
CA PRO A 393 -30.43 -15.67 -3.45
C PRO A 393 -29.06 -15.59 -2.76
N GLU A 394 -28.05 -16.21 -3.39
CA GLU A 394 -26.68 -16.26 -2.90
C GLU A 394 -26.04 -14.87 -2.85
N LEU A 395 -26.29 -14.05 -3.88
CA LEU A 395 -25.84 -12.66 -3.92
C LEU A 395 -26.74 -11.73 -3.12
N ALA A 396 -28.01 -12.06 -2.93
CA ALA A 396 -28.97 -11.22 -2.20
C ALA A 396 -28.55 -11.00 -0.75
N THR A 397 -28.12 -12.06 -0.06
CA THR A 397 -27.67 -11.96 1.35
C THR A 397 -26.45 -11.05 1.47
N LEU A 398 -25.44 -11.25 0.62
CA LEU A 398 -24.22 -10.43 0.60
C LEU A 398 -24.53 -8.96 0.29
N THR A 399 -25.41 -8.74 -0.69
CA THR A 399 -25.82 -7.39 -1.12
C THR A 399 -26.57 -6.66 -0.01
N SER A 400 -27.49 -7.34 0.69
CA SER A 400 -28.23 -6.79 1.83
C SER A 400 -27.30 -6.40 3.00
N GLN A 401 -26.30 -7.23 3.31
CA GLN A 401 -25.28 -6.91 4.33
C GLN A 401 -24.44 -5.69 3.94
N CYS A 402 -24.08 -5.55 2.67
CA CYS A 402 -23.35 -4.38 2.16
C CYS A 402 -24.19 -3.09 2.19
N LEU A 403 -25.49 -3.19 1.89
CA LEU A 403 -26.46 -2.09 1.83
C LEU A 403 -27.13 -1.80 3.18
N THR A 404 -26.48 -2.17 4.29
CA THR A 404 -26.94 -1.80 5.63
C THR A 404 -26.64 -0.33 5.90
N TYR A 405 -27.64 0.43 6.33
CA TYR A 405 -27.51 1.88 6.59
C TYR A 405 -26.46 2.20 7.65
N GLU A 406 -26.34 1.37 8.69
CA GLU A 406 -25.31 1.50 9.73
C GLU A 406 -23.92 1.07 9.20
N PRO A 407 -22.94 1.98 9.04
CA PRO A 407 -21.67 1.65 8.41
C PRO A 407 -20.86 0.59 9.16
N ALA A 408 -20.96 0.56 10.49
CA ALA A 408 -20.24 -0.40 11.33
C ALA A 408 -20.73 -1.85 11.19
N GLN A 409 -21.91 -2.07 10.61
CA GLN A 409 -22.48 -3.40 10.40
C GLN A 409 -22.11 -4.02 9.05
N ARG A 410 -21.51 -3.23 8.13
CA ARG A 410 -21.14 -3.70 6.80
C ARG A 410 -19.92 -4.64 6.87
N PRO A 411 -19.90 -5.75 6.11
CA PRO A 411 -18.82 -6.74 6.17
C PRO A 411 -17.51 -6.21 5.58
N SER A 412 -16.35 -6.64 6.09
CA SER A 412 -15.05 -6.31 5.46
C SER A 412 -14.93 -6.92 4.06
N PHE A 413 -14.09 -6.35 3.20
CA PHE A 413 -13.89 -6.90 1.85
C PHE A 413 -13.27 -8.29 1.87
N ARG A 414 -12.48 -8.63 2.90
CA ARG A 414 -12.03 -10.02 3.13
C ARG A 414 -13.19 -10.99 3.40
N THR A 415 -14.21 -10.54 4.13
CA THR A 415 -15.43 -11.33 4.37
C THR A 415 -16.22 -11.48 3.08
N ILE A 416 -16.40 -10.38 2.35
CA ILE A 416 -17.06 -10.36 1.03
C ILE A 416 -16.37 -11.32 0.05
N LEU A 417 -15.04 -11.27 -0.05
CA LEU A 417 -14.25 -12.17 -0.91
C LEU A 417 -14.41 -13.63 -0.52
N ARG A 418 -14.33 -13.95 0.78
CA ARG A 418 -14.56 -15.31 1.27
C ARG A 418 -15.94 -15.80 0.83
N ASP A 419 -16.98 -14.99 1.07
CA ASP A 419 -18.36 -15.37 0.77
C ASP A 419 -18.54 -15.55 -0.74
N LEU A 420 -18.02 -14.64 -1.58
CA LEU A 420 -18.03 -14.79 -3.05
C LEU A 420 -17.24 -16.00 -3.54
N THR A 421 -16.16 -16.38 -2.87
CA THR A 421 -15.36 -17.57 -3.24
C THR A 421 -16.13 -18.85 -2.98
N HIS A 422 -16.92 -18.91 -1.91
CA HIS A 422 -17.79 -20.05 -1.61
C HIS A 422 -18.95 -20.21 -2.60
N LEU A 423 -19.32 -19.16 -3.34
CA LEU A 423 -20.37 -19.22 -4.36
C LEU A 423 -19.91 -19.82 -5.70
N GLN A 424 -18.61 -20.11 -5.87
CA GLN A 424 -18.13 -20.76 -7.08
C GLN A 424 -18.40 -22.28 -7.05
N PRO A 425 -18.81 -22.88 -8.17
CA PRO A 425 -18.71 -24.32 -8.37
C PRO A 425 -17.25 -24.75 -8.20
N GLN A 426 -17.02 -25.86 -7.48
CA GLN A 426 -15.68 -26.40 -7.16
C GLN A 426 -14.77 -26.65 -8.38
N ASN A 427 -15.31 -26.59 -9.60
CA ASN A 427 -14.58 -26.78 -10.86
C ASN A 427 -13.97 -25.49 -11.46
N LEU A 428 -14.21 -24.30 -10.89
CA LEU A 428 -13.67 -23.02 -11.42
C LEU A 428 -12.50 -22.45 -10.62
N VAL A 429 -12.21 -23.00 -9.43
CA VAL A 429 -11.06 -22.58 -8.60
C VAL A 429 -9.74 -22.85 -9.33
N GLU A 430 -9.69 -23.89 -10.19
CA GLU A 430 -8.53 -24.17 -11.06
C GLU A 430 -8.37 -23.18 -12.24
N ILE A 431 -9.38 -22.35 -12.55
CA ILE A 431 -9.32 -21.39 -13.68
C ILE A 431 -8.88 -19.99 -13.21
N LEU A 432 -9.08 -19.65 -11.93
CA LEU A 432 -8.47 -18.47 -11.31
C LEU A 432 -6.97 -18.66 -11.03
N CYS A 433 -6.52 -19.91 -10.94
CA CYS A 433 -5.12 -20.29 -10.86
C CYS A 433 -4.63 -20.75 -12.24
N VAL A 434 -4.35 -19.82 -13.15
CA VAL A 434 -3.57 -20.04 -14.39
C VAL A 434 -4.08 -21.19 -15.27
N ASN A 435 -4.69 -20.87 -16.42
CA ASN A 435 -5.00 -21.84 -17.50
C ASN A 435 -3.96 -22.98 -17.60
N PRO A 436 -4.27 -24.23 -17.22
CA PRO A 436 -3.32 -25.35 -17.27
C PRO A 436 -3.09 -25.89 -18.69
N THR A 437 -3.60 -25.24 -19.74
CA THR A 437 -3.58 -25.73 -21.12
C THR A 437 -2.43 -25.20 -21.97
N SER A 438 -1.55 -24.36 -21.42
CA SER A 438 -0.20 -24.18 -21.98
C SER A 438 0.78 -25.09 -21.20
N PRO A 439 1.79 -25.70 -21.84
CA PRO A 439 2.78 -26.51 -21.14
C PRO A 439 3.37 -25.64 -20.02
N ALA A 440 3.27 -26.13 -18.78
CA ALA A 440 3.61 -25.43 -17.54
C ALA A 440 4.91 -24.62 -17.71
N SER A 441 4.72 -23.36 -18.09
CA SER A 441 5.80 -22.42 -18.29
C SER A 441 6.18 -21.98 -16.89
N ASP A 442 7.46 -22.14 -16.54
CA ASP A 442 7.98 -21.71 -15.24
C ASP A 442 7.45 -20.30 -14.93
N PRO A 443 6.70 -20.10 -13.83
CA PRO A 443 6.06 -18.81 -13.51
C PRO A 443 7.07 -17.69 -13.29
N THR A 444 8.37 -18.03 -13.18
CA THR A 444 9.47 -17.08 -13.06
C THR A 444 10.11 -16.72 -14.41
N VAL A 445 9.60 -17.24 -15.54
CA VAL A 445 10.07 -16.91 -16.88
C VAL A 445 9.17 -15.85 -17.52
N PHE A 446 9.79 -14.71 -17.86
CA PHE A 446 9.15 -13.60 -18.54
C PHE A 446 9.63 -13.54 -19.99
N HIS A 447 8.71 -13.40 -20.95
CA HIS A 447 9.09 -13.24 -22.35
C HIS A 447 9.07 -11.77 -22.76
N LYS A 448 10.20 -11.29 -23.31
CA LYS A 448 10.39 -9.89 -23.74
C LYS A 448 9.28 -9.37 -24.66
N ARG A 449 8.77 -10.21 -25.56
CA ARG A 449 7.66 -9.85 -26.47
C ARG A 449 6.38 -9.40 -25.76
N TYR A 450 6.20 -9.77 -24.49
CA TYR A 450 5.05 -9.40 -23.68
C TYR A 450 5.34 -8.27 -22.70
N LEU A 451 6.58 -7.79 -22.64
CA LEU A 451 6.99 -6.64 -21.83
C LEU A 451 6.80 -5.35 -22.62
N LYS A 452 5.80 -4.56 -22.23
CA LYS A 452 5.50 -3.24 -22.81
C LYS A 452 6.08 -2.15 -21.89
N LYS A 453 7.08 -1.40 -22.35
CA LYS A 453 7.75 -0.38 -21.52
C LYS A 453 6.80 0.77 -21.21
N ILE A 454 6.81 1.25 -19.97
CA ILE A 454 5.97 2.38 -19.51
C ILE A 454 6.82 3.63 -19.27
N ARG A 455 7.90 3.52 -18.50
CA ARG A 455 8.83 4.62 -18.20
C ARG A 455 10.09 4.09 -17.52
N ASP A 456 11.12 4.92 -17.42
CA ASP A 456 12.29 4.61 -16.60
C ASP A 456 12.03 4.98 -15.14
N LEU A 457 12.49 4.13 -14.21
CA LEU A 457 12.33 4.32 -12.77
C LEU A 457 13.59 4.84 -12.11
N GLY A 458 14.76 4.47 -12.65
CA GLY A 458 16.05 4.92 -12.14
C GLY A 458 17.21 4.12 -12.73
N GLU A 459 18.38 4.35 -12.17
CA GLU A 459 19.61 3.67 -12.56
C GLU A 459 20.31 3.17 -11.30
N GLY A 460 20.53 1.85 -11.24
CA GLY A 460 21.26 1.21 -10.15
C GLY A 460 22.68 0.83 -10.58
N HIS A 461 23.40 0.15 -9.71
CA HIS A 461 24.83 -0.17 -9.91
C HIS A 461 25.14 -0.85 -11.27
N PHE A 462 24.31 -1.81 -11.70
CA PHE A 462 24.54 -2.55 -12.95
C PHE A 462 23.79 -2.03 -14.17
N GLY A 463 22.84 -1.11 -13.99
CA GLY A 463 22.08 -0.57 -15.11
C GLY A 463 20.70 -0.04 -14.77
N LYS A 464 19.94 0.19 -15.83
CA LYS A 464 18.68 0.92 -15.80
C LYS A 464 17.56 0.03 -15.28
N VAL A 465 16.74 0.59 -14.40
CA VAL A 465 15.48 -0.01 -13.96
C VAL A 465 14.36 0.74 -14.67
N SER A 466 13.48 0.02 -15.35
CA SER A 466 12.32 0.59 -16.03
C SER A 466 11.04 -0.14 -15.62
N LEU A 467 9.93 0.59 -15.61
CA LEU A 467 8.59 0.06 -15.42
C LEU A 467 8.09 -0.55 -16.73
N TYR A 468 7.58 -1.77 -16.65
CA TYR A 468 6.93 -2.48 -17.75
C TYR A 468 5.56 -2.99 -17.32
N CYS A 469 4.66 -3.13 -18.30
CA CYS A 469 3.48 -3.98 -18.19
C CYS A 469 3.80 -5.33 -18.83
N TYR A 470 3.71 -6.41 -18.07
CA TYR A 470 3.85 -7.78 -18.58
C TYR A 470 2.48 -8.36 -18.91
N ASP A 471 2.19 -8.53 -20.20
CA ASP A 471 0.86 -8.91 -20.71
C ASP A 471 0.92 -10.10 -21.67
N PRO A 472 1.04 -11.36 -21.15
CA PRO A 472 1.20 -12.56 -21.97
C PRO A 472 0.03 -12.87 -22.89
N THR A 473 -1.19 -12.48 -22.49
CA THR A 473 -2.40 -12.70 -23.28
C THR A 473 -2.61 -11.61 -24.33
N ASN A 474 -1.92 -10.47 -24.21
CA ASN A 474 -2.12 -9.28 -25.02
C ASN A 474 -3.57 -8.75 -24.98
N GLU A 475 -4.29 -9.02 -23.88
CA GLU A 475 -5.68 -8.63 -23.66
C GLU A 475 -5.79 -7.40 -22.74
N GLY A 476 -4.67 -6.72 -22.42
CA GLY A 476 -4.68 -5.59 -21.49
C GLY A 476 -4.89 -6.00 -20.03
N THR A 477 -4.65 -7.27 -19.72
CA THR A 477 -4.79 -7.86 -18.37
C THR A 477 -3.46 -7.98 -17.62
N GLY A 478 -2.40 -7.41 -18.22
CA GLY A 478 -1.04 -7.51 -17.73
C GLY A 478 -0.80 -6.82 -16.38
N GLU A 479 0.29 -7.25 -15.75
CA GLU A 479 0.73 -6.76 -14.45
C GLU A 479 1.91 -5.78 -14.58
N MET A 480 1.99 -4.82 -13.66
CA MET A 480 3.11 -3.89 -13.59
C MET A 480 4.31 -4.52 -12.90
N VAL A 481 5.47 -4.46 -13.56
CA VAL A 481 6.72 -5.04 -13.07
C VAL A 481 7.89 -4.06 -13.27
N ALA A 482 8.86 -4.10 -12.35
CA ALA A 482 10.12 -3.40 -12.53
C ALA A 482 11.13 -4.33 -13.21
N VAL A 483 11.71 -3.91 -14.32
CA VAL A 483 12.72 -4.69 -15.06
C VAL A 483 14.05 -3.97 -14.98
N LYS A 484 15.06 -4.64 -14.46
CA LYS A 484 16.44 -4.16 -14.41
C LYS A 484 17.23 -4.84 -15.53
N ALA A 485 17.83 -4.02 -16.39
CA ALA A 485 18.64 -4.45 -17.52
C ALA A 485 20.08 -3.98 -17.36
N LEU A 486 21.02 -4.83 -17.76
CA LEU A 486 22.44 -4.48 -17.80
C LEU A 486 22.69 -3.43 -18.89
N LYS A 487 23.64 -2.51 -18.67
CA LYS A 487 24.12 -1.61 -19.73
C LYS A 487 24.73 -2.40 -20.90
N ALA A 488 24.62 -1.87 -22.12
CA ALA A 488 25.30 -2.45 -23.29
C ALA A 488 26.83 -2.42 -23.09
N ASP A 489 27.55 -3.35 -23.72
CA ASP A 489 29.02 -3.43 -23.73
C ASP A 489 29.74 -3.74 -22.40
N CYS A 490 29.08 -4.50 -21.52
CA CYS A 490 29.69 -4.92 -20.27
C CYS A 490 30.65 -6.12 -20.41
N GLY A 491 31.83 -6.01 -19.80
CA GLY A 491 32.84 -7.05 -19.72
C GLY A 491 32.37 -8.33 -19.00
N PRO A 492 33.08 -9.46 -19.15
CA PRO A 492 32.69 -10.77 -18.61
C PRO A 492 32.55 -10.80 -17.08
N GLN A 493 33.32 -9.98 -16.36
CA GLN A 493 33.24 -9.86 -14.90
C GLN A 493 31.90 -9.28 -14.45
N LEU A 494 31.43 -8.21 -15.11
CA LEU A 494 30.15 -7.59 -14.77
C LEU A 494 28.96 -8.53 -15.02
N ARG A 495 29.03 -9.37 -16.05
CA ARG A 495 28.01 -10.40 -16.31
C ARG A 495 27.93 -11.45 -15.20
N THR A 496 29.07 -11.78 -14.59
CA THR A 496 29.11 -12.73 -13.46
C THR A 496 28.53 -12.10 -12.20
N SER A 497 28.87 -10.83 -11.93
CA SER A 497 28.30 -10.08 -10.81
C SER A 497 26.79 -9.82 -10.99
N TRP A 498 26.33 -9.62 -12.22
CA TRP A 498 24.91 -9.51 -12.56
C TRP A 498 24.11 -10.79 -12.29
N ARG A 499 24.61 -11.95 -12.75
CA ARG A 499 23.98 -13.24 -12.43
C ARG A 499 23.91 -13.47 -10.93
N ARG A 500 24.95 -13.05 -10.20
CA ARG A 500 24.98 -13.11 -8.74
C ARG A 500 23.91 -12.23 -8.10
N GLU A 501 23.65 -11.02 -8.59
CA GLU A 501 22.54 -10.19 -8.10
C GLU A 501 21.20 -10.94 -8.24
N ILE A 502 20.96 -11.55 -9.40
CA ILE A 502 19.75 -12.34 -9.67
C ILE A 502 19.66 -13.52 -8.68
N ASP A 503 20.74 -14.29 -8.54
CA ASP A 503 20.78 -15.47 -7.67
C ASP A 503 20.56 -15.11 -6.20
N ILE A 504 21.14 -14.00 -5.72
CA ILE A 504 20.93 -13.50 -4.36
C ILE A 504 19.46 -13.15 -4.18
N LEU A 505 18.93 -12.23 -4.99
CA LEU A 505 17.56 -11.73 -4.82
C LEU A 505 16.51 -12.85 -4.93
N ARG A 506 16.74 -13.85 -5.79
CA ARG A 506 15.88 -15.03 -5.92
C ARG A 506 15.73 -15.82 -4.62
N THR A 507 16.74 -15.82 -3.74
CA THR A 507 16.71 -16.55 -2.47
C THR A 507 16.14 -15.76 -1.29
N LEU A 508 15.87 -14.45 -1.48
CA LEU A 508 15.44 -13.56 -0.40
C LEU A 508 13.92 -13.43 -0.38
N TYR A 509 13.31 -13.74 0.76
CA TYR A 509 11.88 -13.67 1.00
C TYR A 509 11.58 -12.93 2.30
N HIS A 510 11.37 -11.62 2.19
CA HIS A 510 11.09 -10.77 3.35
C HIS A 510 10.17 -9.60 2.97
N GLU A 511 9.38 -9.11 3.93
CA GLU A 511 8.42 -8.03 3.70
C GLU A 511 9.12 -6.72 3.28
N HIS A 512 10.23 -6.41 3.95
CA HIS A 512 11.06 -5.22 3.73
C HIS A 512 12.20 -5.40 2.71
N ILE A 513 12.10 -6.40 1.83
CA ILE A 513 13.01 -6.56 0.68
C ILE A 513 12.16 -6.62 -0.60
N VAL A 514 12.66 -6.02 -1.69
CA VAL A 514 12.00 -6.09 -3.00
C VAL A 514 11.91 -7.54 -3.46
N LYS A 515 10.71 -7.98 -3.84
CA LYS A 515 10.45 -9.36 -4.28
C LYS A 515 10.99 -9.59 -5.69
N TYR A 516 11.78 -10.67 -5.81
CA TYR A 516 12.05 -11.33 -7.08
C TYR A 516 10.74 -11.87 -7.68
N LYS A 517 10.51 -11.63 -8.97
CA LYS A 517 9.42 -12.26 -9.72
C LYS A 517 9.92 -13.25 -10.75
N GLY A 518 11.02 -12.93 -11.43
CA GLY A 518 11.49 -13.76 -12.52
C GLY A 518 12.66 -13.18 -13.29
N CYS A 519 12.98 -13.85 -14.39
CA CYS A 519 13.97 -13.43 -15.36
C CYS A 519 13.36 -13.36 -16.75
N CYS A 520 13.83 -12.42 -17.56
CA CYS A 520 13.51 -12.34 -18.98
C CYS A 520 14.77 -12.63 -19.79
N GLU A 521 14.71 -13.67 -20.62
CA GLU A 521 15.77 -14.06 -21.55
C GLU A 521 15.27 -13.90 -22.98
N ASP A 522 16.01 -13.14 -23.79
CA ASP A 522 15.74 -13.00 -25.23
C ASP A 522 16.77 -13.84 -25.99
N GLN A 523 16.30 -14.68 -26.92
CA GLN A 523 17.16 -15.57 -27.71
C GLN A 523 18.15 -14.79 -28.61
N GLY A 524 17.88 -13.51 -28.88
CA GLY A 524 18.76 -12.61 -29.63
C GLY A 524 19.66 -11.70 -28.77
N GLU A 525 19.37 -11.54 -27.47
CA GLU A 525 20.05 -10.59 -26.59
C GLU A 525 20.96 -11.34 -25.61
N LYS A 526 22.26 -11.01 -25.57
CA LYS A 526 23.25 -11.76 -24.79
C LYS A 526 23.10 -11.62 -23.26
N SER A 527 22.04 -11.02 -22.72
CA SER A 527 21.94 -10.69 -21.29
C SER A 527 20.54 -10.95 -20.72
N VAL A 528 20.50 -11.70 -19.62
CA VAL A 528 19.31 -11.92 -18.78
C VAL A 528 18.87 -10.60 -18.16
N GLN A 529 17.57 -10.31 -18.16
CA GLN A 529 16.98 -9.17 -17.45
C GLN A 529 16.29 -9.64 -16.17
N LEU A 530 16.41 -8.87 -15.08
CA LEU A 530 15.81 -9.19 -13.78
C LEU A 530 14.44 -8.54 -13.66
N VAL A 531 13.41 -9.34 -13.35
CA VAL A 531 12.03 -8.88 -13.15
C VAL A 531 11.67 -8.91 -11.67
N MET A 532 11.18 -7.78 -11.16
CA MET A 532 10.89 -7.53 -9.74
C MET A 532 9.49 -6.92 -9.56
N GLU A 533 9.00 -6.91 -8.32
CA GLU A 533 7.79 -6.14 -7.98
C GLU A 533 8.00 -4.64 -8.24
N TYR A 534 6.98 -3.97 -8.77
CA TYR A 534 6.97 -2.51 -8.87
C TYR A 534 6.57 -1.89 -7.52
N VAL A 535 7.35 -0.94 -7.04
CA VAL A 535 7.14 -0.25 -5.76
C VAL A 535 6.67 1.20 -6.04
N PRO A 536 5.39 1.55 -5.78
CA PRO A 536 4.76 2.74 -6.36
C PRO A 536 5.36 4.11 -6.00
N LEU A 537 5.83 4.30 -4.76
CA LEU A 537 6.32 5.60 -4.29
C LEU A 537 7.81 5.83 -4.57
N GLY A 538 8.49 4.86 -5.20
CA GLY A 538 9.90 4.99 -5.55
C GLY A 538 10.83 5.02 -4.33
N SER A 539 12.00 5.64 -4.49
CA SER A 539 13.04 5.70 -3.46
C SER A 539 12.76 6.74 -2.37
N LEU A 540 13.19 6.50 -1.14
CA LEU A 540 13.11 7.48 -0.05
C LEU A 540 13.94 8.73 -0.34
N ARG A 541 15.03 8.61 -1.10
CA ARG A 541 15.82 9.76 -1.59
C ARG A 541 14.95 10.74 -2.37
N ASP A 542 14.10 10.24 -3.26
CA ASP A 542 13.27 11.10 -4.10
C ASP A 542 11.95 11.46 -3.42
N TYR A 543 11.47 10.63 -2.50
CA TYR A 543 10.20 10.83 -1.78
C TYR A 543 10.32 11.88 -0.67
N LEU A 544 11.30 11.77 0.23
CA LEU A 544 11.39 12.61 1.44
C LEU A 544 11.49 14.12 1.19
N PRO A 545 12.23 14.63 0.18
CA PRO A 545 12.29 16.08 -0.08
C PRO A 545 10.94 16.69 -0.49
N ARG A 546 10.02 15.86 -0.99
CA ARG A 546 8.70 16.27 -1.51
C ARG A 546 7.57 16.06 -0.49
N HIS A 547 7.86 15.41 0.64
CA HIS A 547 6.85 14.98 1.61
C HIS A 547 7.23 15.35 3.06
N HIS A 548 6.26 15.80 3.83
CA HIS A 548 6.33 16.16 5.24
C HIS A 548 6.11 14.90 6.06
N VAL A 549 7.21 14.19 6.29
CA VAL A 549 7.23 12.95 7.06
C VAL A 549 7.60 13.24 8.51
N GLY A 550 6.71 12.97 9.45
CA GLY A 550 7.02 13.19 10.88
C GLY A 550 8.11 12.23 11.39
N LEU A 551 8.81 12.61 12.47
CA LEU A 551 9.88 11.81 13.08
C LEU A 551 9.45 10.35 13.38
N ALA A 552 8.25 10.14 13.91
CA ALA A 552 7.75 8.79 14.18
C ALA A 552 7.74 7.91 12.92
N GLN A 553 7.40 8.49 11.76
CA GLN A 553 7.36 7.78 10.50
C GLN A 553 8.77 7.52 9.96
N LEU A 554 9.71 8.46 10.10
CA LEU A 554 11.13 8.25 9.78
C LEU A 554 11.74 7.11 10.63
N LEU A 555 11.38 7.03 11.92
CA LEU A 555 11.83 5.96 12.81
C LEU A 555 11.18 4.62 12.46
N LEU A 556 9.94 4.61 11.95
CA LEU A 556 9.31 3.40 11.42
C LEU A 556 10.07 2.87 10.20
N PHE A 557 10.46 3.75 9.28
CA PHE A 557 11.29 3.38 8.13
C PHE A 557 12.65 2.82 8.59
N ALA A 558 13.31 3.48 9.54
CA ALA A 558 14.57 3.00 10.10
C ALA A 558 14.45 1.61 10.76
N GLN A 559 13.38 1.37 11.52
CA GLN A 559 13.08 0.07 12.12
C GLN A 559 12.91 -1.01 11.06
N GLN A 560 12.10 -0.76 10.03
CA GLN A 560 11.83 -1.71 8.95
C GLN A 560 13.07 -2.03 8.10
N ILE A 561 13.94 -1.03 7.87
CA ILE A 561 15.25 -1.25 7.25
C ILE A 561 16.08 -2.22 8.10
N CYS A 562 16.10 -2.03 9.43
CA CYS A 562 16.79 -2.95 10.34
C CYS A 562 16.21 -4.37 10.30
N GLU A 563 14.89 -4.52 10.22
CA GLU A 563 14.23 -5.82 10.10
C GLU A 563 14.63 -6.53 8.80
N GLY A 564 14.62 -5.83 7.67
CA GLY A 564 15.08 -6.38 6.38
C GLY A 564 16.57 -6.74 6.37
N MET A 565 17.42 -5.89 6.93
CA MET A 565 18.87 -6.14 6.98
C MET A 565 19.25 -7.23 7.98
N ALA A 566 18.54 -7.35 9.11
CA ALA A 566 18.72 -8.48 10.02
C ALA A 566 18.42 -9.80 9.32
N TYR A 567 17.31 -9.88 8.57
CA TYR A 567 17.01 -11.04 7.74
C TYR A 567 18.11 -11.31 6.71
N LEU A 568 18.57 -10.29 5.97
CA LEU A 568 19.63 -10.46 4.98
C LEU A 568 20.91 -11.06 5.58
N HIS A 569 21.31 -10.61 6.77
CA HIS A 569 22.47 -11.13 7.49
C HIS A 569 22.27 -12.58 7.95
N THR A 570 21.05 -12.98 8.34
CA THR A 570 20.74 -14.40 8.63
C THR A 570 20.85 -15.30 7.39
N GLN A 571 20.71 -14.73 6.20
CA GLN A 571 20.94 -15.42 4.93
C GLN A 571 22.41 -15.37 4.49
N HIS A 572 23.31 -14.94 5.38
CA HIS A 572 24.76 -14.86 5.18
C HIS A 572 25.23 -13.89 4.07
N TYR A 573 24.44 -12.87 3.77
CA TYR A 573 24.81 -11.83 2.81
C TYR A 573 25.18 -10.51 3.49
N VAL A 574 26.17 -9.81 2.92
CA VAL A 574 26.41 -8.38 3.18
C VAL A 574 25.86 -7.56 2.01
N HIS A 575 25.14 -6.48 2.29
CA HIS A 575 24.46 -5.67 1.27
C HIS A 575 25.46 -4.80 0.49
N ARG A 576 26.35 -4.10 1.21
CA ARG A 576 27.37 -3.20 0.66
C ARG A 576 26.86 -1.97 -0.08
N ASP A 577 25.56 -1.80 -0.26
CA ASP A 577 25.00 -0.55 -0.82
C ASP A 577 23.73 -0.05 -0.10
N LEU A 578 23.73 -0.07 1.24
CA LEU A 578 22.58 0.42 2.00
C LEU A 578 22.59 1.94 2.08
N ALA A 579 21.66 2.59 1.38
CA ALA A 579 21.49 4.04 1.31
C ALA A 579 20.02 4.39 1.01
N ALA A 580 19.58 5.62 1.30
CA ALA A 580 18.17 6.02 1.11
C ALA A 580 17.70 5.92 -0.36
N ARG A 581 18.61 6.00 -1.34
CA ARG A 581 18.30 5.78 -2.77
C ARG A 581 17.93 4.33 -3.11
N ASN A 582 18.35 3.38 -2.28
CA ASN A 582 18.10 1.94 -2.44
C ASN A 582 17.01 1.44 -1.49
N VAL A 583 16.38 2.33 -0.72
CA VAL A 583 15.21 2.01 0.10
C VAL A 583 13.98 2.58 -0.60
N LEU A 584 13.11 1.68 -1.08
CA LEU A 584 11.87 2.00 -1.79
C LEU A 584 10.69 2.04 -0.81
N LEU A 585 9.62 2.75 -1.18
CA LEU A 585 8.41 2.89 -0.36
C LEU A 585 7.18 2.35 -1.11
N ASP A 586 6.51 1.33 -0.55
CA ASP A 586 5.31 0.73 -1.16
C ASP A 586 4.02 1.51 -0.83
N ASN A 587 3.98 2.03 0.39
CA ASN A 587 2.94 2.91 0.91
C ASN A 587 3.56 3.70 2.07
N ASP A 588 2.84 4.68 2.61
CA ASP A 588 3.30 5.57 3.69
C ASP A 588 3.92 4.88 4.91
N ARG A 589 3.75 3.56 5.09
CA ARG A 589 4.20 2.81 6.26
C ARG A 589 5.09 1.61 5.94
N LEU A 590 5.39 1.32 4.68
CA LEU A 590 6.07 0.09 4.30
C LEU A 590 7.24 0.38 3.36
N VAL A 591 8.47 0.21 3.86
CA VAL A 591 9.69 0.30 3.05
C VAL A 591 10.17 -1.08 2.59
N LYS A 592 10.89 -1.08 1.46
CA LYS A 592 11.50 -2.24 0.82
C LYS A 592 12.92 -1.93 0.37
N ILE A 593 13.88 -2.72 0.81
CA ILE A 593 15.29 -2.60 0.43
C ILE A 593 15.49 -3.24 -0.96
N GLY A 594 16.15 -2.51 -1.85
CA GLY A 594 16.48 -2.93 -3.21
C GLY A 594 17.97 -2.70 -3.56
N ASP A 595 18.29 -2.91 -4.83
CA ASP A 595 19.64 -2.88 -5.44
C ASP A 595 20.68 -3.76 -4.73
N PHE A 596 20.66 -5.05 -5.09
CA PHE A 596 21.60 -6.05 -4.57
C PHE A 596 22.86 -6.17 -5.43
N GLY A 597 23.15 -5.15 -6.26
CA GLY A 597 24.24 -5.22 -7.23
C GLY A 597 25.62 -5.39 -6.58
N LEU A 598 25.83 -4.81 -5.40
CA LEU A 598 27.06 -4.94 -4.64
C LEU A 598 27.04 -6.07 -3.60
N ALA A 599 25.91 -6.75 -3.41
CA ALA A 599 25.74 -7.75 -2.37
C ALA A 599 26.65 -8.98 -2.59
N LYS A 600 27.18 -9.55 -1.51
CA LYS A 600 28.06 -10.72 -1.56
C LYS A 600 27.78 -11.67 -0.39
N ALA A 601 27.89 -12.96 -0.66
CA ALA A 601 27.88 -13.99 0.39
C ALA A 601 29.18 -13.91 1.19
N VAL A 602 29.06 -13.94 2.52
CA VAL A 602 30.22 -14.12 3.39
C VAL A 602 30.53 -15.62 3.43
N PRO A 603 31.77 -16.06 3.09
CA PRO A 603 32.12 -17.47 3.11
C PRO A 603 31.92 -18.10 4.49
N GLU A 604 31.49 -19.36 4.53
CA GLU A 604 31.32 -20.10 5.78
C GLU A 604 32.64 -20.15 6.57
N GLY A 605 32.58 -19.86 7.88
CA GLY A 605 33.74 -19.79 8.76
C GLY A 605 34.59 -18.51 8.63
N HIS A 606 34.18 -17.53 7.82
CA HIS A 606 34.79 -16.21 7.75
C HIS A 606 33.89 -15.14 8.36
N ASP A 607 34.50 -14.14 9.01
CA ASP A 607 33.78 -13.01 9.62
C ASP A 607 33.55 -11.84 8.64
N TYR A 608 34.25 -11.84 7.51
CA TYR A 608 34.19 -10.76 6.51
C TYR A 608 34.36 -11.27 5.07
N TYR A 609 33.81 -10.49 4.15
CA TYR A 609 34.09 -10.58 2.72
C TYR A 609 35.15 -9.52 2.34
N ARG A 610 36.13 -9.88 1.50
CA ARG A 610 37.11 -8.90 0.96
C ARG A 610 36.87 -8.67 -0.52
N VAL A 611 36.60 -7.42 -0.88
CA VAL A 611 36.41 -7.01 -2.28
C VAL A 611 37.76 -7.01 -3.00
N ARG A 612 37.76 -7.54 -4.22
CA ARG A 612 38.93 -7.58 -5.12
C ARG A 612 38.62 -7.04 -6.52
N GLU A 613 37.39 -6.59 -6.73
CA GLU A 613 36.86 -6.12 -8.00
C GLU A 613 36.86 -4.58 -8.00
N ASP A 614 37.30 -3.95 -9.09
CA ASP A 614 37.19 -2.51 -9.30
C ASP A 614 35.76 -2.15 -9.75
N GLY A 615 35.19 -1.07 -9.19
CA GLY A 615 33.86 -0.59 -9.54
C GLY A 615 33.41 0.60 -8.69
N ASP A 616 32.39 1.32 -9.16
CA ASP A 616 31.82 2.45 -8.45
C ASP A 616 31.24 1.99 -7.11
N SER A 617 31.63 2.66 -6.04
CA SER A 617 31.25 2.32 -4.67
C SER A 617 30.73 3.55 -3.94
N PRO A 618 29.69 3.40 -3.09
CA PRO A 618 29.14 4.48 -2.28
C PRO A 618 30.07 4.83 -1.11
N VAL A 619 31.25 5.37 -1.39
CA VAL A 619 32.32 5.56 -0.39
C VAL A 619 31.90 6.39 0.82
N PHE A 620 30.95 7.32 0.67
CA PHE A 620 30.43 8.12 1.78
C PHE A 620 29.50 7.33 2.74
N TRP A 621 29.07 6.13 2.37
CA TRP A 621 28.30 5.20 3.21
C TRP A 621 29.18 4.07 3.76
N TYR A 622 30.45 3.99 3.40
CA TYR A 622 31.35 2.92 3.82
C TYR A 622 31.99 3.20 5.17
N ALA A 623 32.18 2.11 5.91
CA ALA A 623 32.92 2.10 7.16
C ALA A 623 34.44 2.23 6.93
N PRO A 624 35.21 2.66 7.94
CA PRO A 624 36.67 2.84 7.82
C PRO A 624 37.40 1.59 7.31
N GLU A 625 37.02 0.39 7.78
CA GLU A 625 37.63 -0.86 7.36
C GLU A 625 37.34 -1.22 5.89
N CYS A 626 36.20 -0.77 5.36
CA CYS A 626 35.84 -0.94 3.95
C CYS A 626 36.71 -0.04 3.06
N LEU A 627 36.93 1.21 3.50
CA LEU A 627 37.73 2.19 2.76
C LEU A 627 39.23 1.84 2.78
N LYS A 628 39.75 1.38 3.92
CA LYS A 628 41.18 1.11 4.14
C LYS A 628 41.62 -0.28 3.68
N GLU A 629 40.81 -1.31 3.97
CA GLU A 629 41.23 -2.71 3.82
C GLU A 629 40.37 -3.52 2.85
N CYS A 630 39.34 -2.87 2.26
CA CYS A 630 38.32 -3.49 1.44
C CYS A 630 37.63 -4.69 2.11
N LYS A 631 37.56 -4.69 3.45
CA LYS A 631 36.89 -5.72 4.26
C LYS A 631 35.47 -5.28 4.59
N PHE A 632 34.51 -6.16 4.35
CA PHE A 632 33.09 -5.96 4.61
C PHE A 632 32.62 -7.02 5.60
N TYR A 633 32.35 -6.58 6.81
CA TYR A 633 31.69 -7.36 7.86
C TYR A 633 30.18 -7.13 7.78
N TYR A 634 29.38 -7.95 8.47
CA TYR A 634 27.98 -7.60 8.75
C TYR A 634 27.87 -6.23 9.45
N ALA A 635 28.80 -5.93 10.36
CA ALA A 635 28.89 -4.63 11.04
C ALA A 635 29.25 -3.46 10.11
N SER A 636 29.74 -3.71 8.90
CA SER A 636 29.98 -2.66 7.90
C SER A 636 28.66 -2.14 7.32
N ASP A 637 27.65 -3.00 7.15
CA ASP A 637 26.30 -2.55 6.75
C ASP A 637 25.61 -1.74 7.86
N VAL A 638 25.92 -2.01 9.14
CA VAL A 638 25.41 -1.22 10.27
C VAL A 638 25.92 0.23 10.20
N TRP A 639 27.17 0.43 9.79
CA TRP A 639 27.70 1.77 9.53
C TRP A 639 26.90 2.47 8.43
N SER A 640 26.69 1.79 7.30
CA SER A 640 25.89 2.30 6.18
C SER A 640 24.44 2.62 6.59
N PHE A 641 23.87 1.83 7.50
CA PHE A 641 22.58 2.13 8.11
C PHE A 641 22.60 3.43 8.93
N GLY A 642 23.65 3.68 9.72
CA GLY A 642 23.80 4.96 10.42
C GLY A 642 23.81 6.16 9.47
N VAL A 643 24.50 6.03 8.32
CA VAL A 643 24.50 7.07 7.27
C VAL A 643 23.13 7.20 6.61
N THR A 644 22.45 6.09 6.34
CA THR A 644 21.08 6.09 5.82
C THR A 644 20.12 6.78 6.79
N MET A 645 20.26 6.54 8.10
CA MET A 645 19.46 7.19 9.14
C MET A 645 19.68 8.71 9.18
N TYR A 646 20.92 9.15 8.92
CA TYR A 646 21.21 10.56 8.74
C TYR A 646 20.46 11.16 7.53
N GLU A 647 20.45 10.49 6.38
CA GLU A 647 19.67 10.91 5.20
C GLU A 647 18.17 11.02 5.53
N LEU A 648 17.61 10.05 6.26
CA LEU A 648 16.21 10.09 6.69
C LEU A 648 15.91 11.36 7.51
N LEU A 649 16.81 11.72 8.43
CA LEU A 649 16.63 12.83 9.37
C LEU A 649 16.96 14.20 8.77
N THR A 650 17.71 14.25 7.67
CA THR A 650 17.89 15.44 6.82
C THR A 650 16.86 15.50 5.69
N TYR A 651 15.91 14.56 5.64
CA TYR A 651 14.88 14.49 4.59
C TYR A 651 15.47 14.38 3.17
N CYS A 652 16.66 13.78 3.06
CA CYS A 652 17.43 13.69 1.83
C CYS A 652 17.70 15.06 1.16
N ASP A 653 17.77 16.13 1.95
CA ASP A 653 18.16 17.46 1.48
C ASP A 653 19.56 17.42 0.84
N SER A 654 19.65 17.85 -0.42
CA SER A 654 20.89 17.83 -1.19
C SER A 654 22.01 18.67 -0.55
N SER A 655 21.66 19.77 0.12
CA SER A 655 22.63 20.64 0.81
C SER A 655 23.18 19.98 2.08
N GLN A 656 22.42 19.06 2.68
CA GLN A 656 22.78 18.32 3.89
C GLN A 656 23.03 16.83 3.60
N SER A 657 23.33 16.47 2.35
CA SER A 657 23.60 15.08 2.00
C SER A 657 24.96 14.61 2.55
N PRO A 658 25.15 13.29 2.81
CA PRO A 658 26.44 12.79 3.28
C PRO A 658 27.63 13.22 2.41
N PRO A 659 27.58 13.15 1.06
CA PRO A 659 28.65 13.66 0.21
C PRO A 659 28.93 15.15 0.44
N SER A 660 27.90 16.01 0.43
CA SER A 660 28.06 17.46 0.64
C SER A 660 28.75 17.76 1.97
N LYS A 661 28.27 17.15 3.06
CA LYS A 661 28.81 17.40 4.41
C LYS A 661 30.20 16.83 4.62
N PHE A 662 30.51 15.65 4.07
CA PHE A 662 31.88 15.14 4.14
C PHE A 662 32.85 15.98 3.31
N ILE A 663 32.45 16.44 2.12
CA ILE A 663 33.26 17.31 1.27
C ILE A 663 33.55 18.65 1.96
N GLU A 664 32.59 19.23 2.69
CA GLU A 664 32.83 20.43 3.51
C GLU A 664 33.92 20.23 4.57
N LEU A 665 34.01 19.03 5.17
CA LEU A 665 34.98 18.74 6.22
C LEU A 665 36.38 18.42 5.67
N ILE A 666 36.47 17.69 4.56
CA ILE A 666 37.76 17.26 3.97
C ILE A 666 38.31 18.23 2.91
N GLY A 667 37.50 19.17 2.45
CA GLY A 667 37.78 20.03 1.31
C GLY A 667 37.50 19.35 -0.04
N LEU A 668 37.40 20.14 -1.11
CA LEU A 668 37.17 19.65 -2.47
C LEU A 668 38.30 18.69 -2.89
N THR A 669 37.94 17.43 -3.07
CA THR A 669 38.83 16.33 -3.48
C THR A 669 38.10 15.45 -4.48
N GLN A 670 38.84 14.66 -5.26
CA GLN A 670 38.26 13.68 -6.19
C GLN A 670 38.97 12.32 -6.11
N GLY A 671 38.24 11.25 -6.43
CA GLY A 671 38.77 9.89 -6.56
C GLY A 671 39.43 9.36 -5.30
N GLN A 672 40.61 8.75 -5.45
CA GLN A 672 41.36 8.14 -4.34
C GLN A 672 41.73 9.13 -3.23
N MET A 673 41.94 10.40 -3.56
CA MET A 673 42.23 11.43 -2.55
C MET A 673 41.05 11.68 -1.62
N THR A 674 39.81 11.57 -2.14
CA THR A 674 38.60 11.65 -1.32
C THR A 674 38.54 10.48 -0.33
N VAL A 675 38.83 9.26 -0.78
CA VAL A 675 38.84 8.06 0.08
C VAL A 675 39.90 8.18 1.18
N LEU A 676 41.11 8.62 0.84
CA LEU A 676 42.19 8.80 1.81
C LEU A 676 41.81 9.83 2.88
N ARG A 677 41.36 11.03 2.47
CA ARG A 677 40.97 12.10 3.40
C ARG A 677 39.77 11.73 4.25
N LEU A 678 38.79 11.03 3.66
CA LEU A 678 37.64 10.51 4.40
C LEU A 678 38.09 9.49 5.45
N THR A 679 39.02 8.59 5.11
CA THR A 679 39.58 7.62 6.06
C THR A 679 40.30 8.34 7.22
N GLU A 680 41.17 9.31 6.92
CA GLU A 680 41.86 10.12 7.95
C GLU A 680 40.90 10.86 8.88
N LEU A 681 39.82 11.43 8.32
CA LEU A 681 38.79 12.13 9.08
C LEU A 681 38.06 11.18 10.03
N LEU A 682 37.63 10.01 9.52
CA LEU A 682 36.89 9.04 10.32
C LEU A 682 37.76 8.40 11.42
N GLU A 683 39.05 8.18 11.16
CA GLU A 683 40.02 7.70 12.15
C GLU A 683 40.25 8.72 13.29
N ARG A 684 40.11 10.03 13.03
CA ARG A 684 40.13 11.08 14.06
C ARG A 684 38.86 11.14 14.92
N GLY A 685 37.85 10.32 14.60
CA GLY A 685 36.57 10.31 15.30
C GLY A 685 35.59 11.37 14.81
N GLU A 686 35.92 12.12 13.76
CA GLU A 686 34.99 13.08 13.16
C GLU A 686 33.87 12.35 12.42
N ARG A 687 32.64 12.87 12.49
CA ARG A 687 31.42 12.25 11.95
C ARG A 687 30.52 13.31 11.32
N LEU A 688 29.51 12.86 10.59
CA LEU A 688 28.43 13.74 10.10
C LEU A 688 27.80 14.50 11.27
N PRO A 689 27.46 15.79 11.10
CA PRO A 689 26.89 16.60 12.18
C PRO A 689 25.50 16.11 12.58
N ARG A 690 25.00 16.52 13.75
CA ARG A 690 23.61 16.25 14.13
C ARG A 690 22.65 17.07 13.27
N PRO A 691 21.66 16.46 12.57
CA PRO A 691 20.62 17.22 11.89
C PRO A 691 19.84 18.11 12.86
N GLU A 692 19.42 19.30 12.43
CA GLU A 692 18.86 20.34 13.30
C GLU A 692 17.68 19.84 14.16
N LYS A 693 16.73 19.13 13.53
CA LYS A 693 15.52 18.57 14.17
C LYS A 693 15.70 17.15 14.71
N CYS A 694 16.91 16.57 14.67
CA CYS A 694 17.17 15.23 15.16
C CYS A 694 17.26 15.22 16.70
N PRO A 695 16.45 14.42 17.41
CA PRO A 695 16.62 14.26 18.86
C PRO A 695 18.01 13.73 19.22
N HIS A 696 18.52 14.13 20.38
CA HIS A 696 19.86 13.74 20.81
C HIS A 696 20.03 12.22 20.93
N GLU A 697 19.05 11.52 21.50
CA GLU A 697 19.08 10.07 21.66
C GLU A 697 19.17 9.32 20.31
N ILE A 698 18.51 9.85 19.28
CA ILE A 698 18.55 9.28 17.93
C ILE A 698 19.93 9.52 17.29
N TYR A 699 20.51 10.70 17.53
CA TYR A 699 21.88 10.98 17.08
C TYR A 699 22.94 10.14 17.80
N VAL A 700 22.73 9.84 19.09
CA VAL A 700 23.58 8.89 19.82
C VAL A 700 23.49 7.51 19.19
N LEU A 701 22.29 7.06 18.78
CA LEU A 701 22.14 5.79 18.06
C LEU A 701 22.93 5.76 16.75
N MET A 702 22.91 6.85 15.97
CA MET A 702 23.73 6.98 14.76
C MET A 702 25.23 6.91 15.09
N LYS A 703 25.68 7.59 16.16
CA LYS A 703 27.09 7.51 16.60
C LYS A 703 27.49 6.09 17.02
N ASN A 704 26.61 5.34 17.67
CA ASN A 704 26.85 3.92 17.99
C ASN A 704 26.99 3.06 16.72
N CYS A 705 26.25 3.39 15.66
CA CYS A 705 26.42 2.73 14.35
C CYS A 705 27.76 3.12 13.68
N TRP A 706 28.29 4.30 14.00
CA TRP A 706 29.56 4.82 13.48
C TRP A 706 30.76 4.63 14.41
N GLU A 707 30.72 3.61 15.29
CA GLU A 707 31.90 3.21 16.05
C GLU A 707 33.04 2.81 15.11
N ALA A 708 34.26 3.24 15.44
CA ALA A 708 35.42 3.01 14.59
C ALA A 708 35.73 1.51 14.47
N GLU A 709 35.70 0.81 15.60
CA GLU A 709 35.88 -0.64 15.65
C GLU A 709 34.58 -1.35 15.26
N ALA A 710 34.66 -2.25 14.28
CA ALA A 710 33.48 -2.90 13.72
C ALA A 710 32.74 -3.74 14.76
N SER A 711 33.46 -4.39 15.69
CA SER A 711 32.88 -5.24 16.73
C SER A 711 32.12 -4.47 17.82
N PHE A 712 32.29 -3.15 17.92
CA PHE A 712 31.55 -2.33 18.91
C PHE A 712 30.23 -1.79 18.38
N ARG A 713 29.97 -1.95 17.08
CA ARG A 713 28.69 -1.53 16.47
C ARG A 713 27.58 -2.49 16.90
N PRO A 714 26.35 -1.98 17.16
CA PRO A 714 25.21 -2.84 17.46
C PRO A 714 24.84 -3.68 16.24
N THR A 715 24.33 -4.90 16.45
CA THR A 715 23.77 -5.66 15.32
C THR A 715 22.40 -5.11 14.91
N PHE A 716 21.96 -5.37 13.68
CA PHE A 716 20.59 -5.02 13.27
C PHE A 716 19.53 -5.63 14.20
N GLN A 717 19.75 -6.87 14.67
CA GLN A 717 18.86 -7.52 15.64
C GLN A 717 18.76 -6.75 16.96
N ASN A 718 19.84 -6.08 17.40
CA ASN A 718 19.82 -5.23 18.59
C ASN A 718 19.15 -3.88 18.33
N LEU A 719 19.26 -3.33 17.12
CA LEU A 719 18.68 -2.04 16.74
C LEU A 719 17.15 -2.06 16.65
N ILE A 720 16.55 -3.18 16.21
CA ILE A 720 15.09 -3.32 16.05
C ILE A 720 14.31 -2.94 17.32
N PRO A 721 14.54 -3.54 18.51
CA PRO A 721 13.79 -3.18 19.72
C PRO A 721 14.05 -1.75 20.21
N ILE A 722 15.25 -1.20 19.96
CA ILE A 722 15.59 0.18 20.31
C ILE A 722 14.78 1.16 19.46
N LEU A 723 14.78 0.96 18.15
CA LEU A 723 14.03 1.79 17.19
C LEU A 723 12.53 1.64 17.37
N LYS A 724 12.04 0.43 17.70
CA LYS A 724 10.64 0.21 18.04
C LYS A 724 10.21 1.03 19.27
N THR A 725 11.01 1.00 20.33
CA THR A 725 10.75 1.79 21.54
C THR A 725 10.77 3.30 21.25
N ALA A 726 11.72 3.75 20.43
CA ALA A 726 11.80 5.14 20.00
C ALA A 726 10.60 5.54 19.13
N HIS A 727 10.20 4.69 18.18
CA HIS A 727 9.01 4.90 17.34
C HIS A 727 7.75 5.08 18.20
N GLU A 728 7.51 4.17 19.15
CA GLU A 728 6.37 4.22 20.06
C GLU A 728 6.38 5.49 20.92
N LYS A 729 7.55 5.89 21.43
CA LYS A 729 7.74 7.13 22.21
C LYS A 729 7.33 8.38 21.42
N TYR A 730 7.76 8.50 20.17
CA TYR A 730 7.46 9.65 19.32
C TYR A 730 6.09 9.56 18.63
N GLN A 731 5.44 8.40 18.64
CA GLN A 731 4.05 8.25 18.17
C GLN A 731 3.04 8.86 19.15
N GLY A 732 3.33 8.83 20.46
CA GLY A 732 2.48 9.36 21.53
C GLY A 732 2.55 10.88 21.74
N GLN A 733 3.48 11.56 21.10
CA GLN A 733 3.56 13.03 21.10
C GLN A 733 2.68 13.56 19.94
N ALA A 734 1.52 14.13 20.25
CA ALA A 734 0.66 14.76 19.24
C ALA A 734 1.41 15.88 18.49
N PRO A 735 1.00 16.29 17.27
CA PRO A 735 1.66 17.34 16.47
C PRO A 735 1.63 18.76 17.08
N SER A 736 1.31 18.92 18.36
CA SER A 736 0.95 20.20 18.97
C SER A 736 2.13 21.03 19.49
N VAL A 737 3.39 20.78 19.08
CA VAL A 737 4.54 21.58 19.58
C VAL A 737 5.55 22.01 18.50
N PHE A 738 5.30 21.76 17.22
CA PHE A 738 6.13 22.33 16.15
C PHE A 738 5.28 23.05 15.11
N SER A 739 4.57 24.07 15.57
CA SER A 739 4.19 25.22 14.73
C SER A 739 4.66 26.45 15.46
N VAL A 740 5.52 27.25 14.82
CA VAL A 740 5.54 28.72 14.72
C VAL A 740 6.90 29.10 14.13
N GLY A 741 6.88 29.86 13.03
CA GLY A 741 8.05 30.52 12.43
C GLY A 741 8.19 30.22 10.95
#